data_AF-A0A1D8GLX2-F1
#
_entry.id   AF-A0A1D8GLX2-F1
#
_cell.length_a   1.000
_cell.length_b   1.000
_cell.length_c   1.000
_cell.angle_alpha   90.00
_cell.angle_beta   90.00
_cell.angle_gamma   90.00
#
_symmetry.space_group_name_H-M   'P 1'
#
loop_
_entity.id
_entity.type
_entity.pdbx_description
1 polymer ?
#
loop_
_entity_poly.entity_id
_entity_poly.type
_entity_poly.pdbx_seq_one_letter_code
_entity_poly.pdbx_strand_id
1 'polypeptide(L)'
;MIAIEQELVKKFLKKLGKPKDYEINKEKILEILTNGYKDEGLNFHEVFLRSRAVLNLDIDIIDDLFKNLTFINNDDKKRIFMDFEFIKHCRRRYELYQNIQRKIIKNSRGKLYAEDLLLFFEFLNENFRRNGELFLNMPVTSWETGSSQKDHICDSFDVVIKMICELNIPFSQNVASRINKSCNEMYGVSGHQKSIAQFLDAMLVRLNVPTFNGKIWIIYHGLEYWTDLERYRDLNYNYQLQFDIGSHEAVQLMKNVELLEIYGDNEIAKFDFSKIYYYSAKETFYQSYKHLYPVYRDTDTAFQYNGKEYLINDLITIYEKLYAFTEKERGRNDEKDFTNNHSLIKQYGKKQLLRVIGINNNEMLPLLDLLSYDFDINRDKYYLIHCKPLLKKGPIFYIIPSHIQYLSREKVVDKILSNEVTVIFKENEKKGLVFEDSIEGFFRNQNTKFGRVQRNRKQNIPEIDGVFCLDDYVFLFEAKATIKPDSVVESYNYLRDTMLSAQSQLNERINIILNDEERRKYIEDVLKFEIKSKKIAAFILVNHHFFNGYKELKNEHFGVHYPIVDFLTLKNVIINKRALCWNYNALKECYYKTDLPINNGEDLWNYLLNQVECLKSTENPVFQILEDGIAFRIVKPFSFCRIHRDDEEGFSY
;
A
#
# COMPACT_ATOMS: atom_id res chain seq x y z
N MET A 1 -0.19 10.03 -11.72
CA MET A 1 0.39 10.76 -10.58
C MET A 1 1.73 11.27 -11.02
N ILE A 2 1.95 12.58 -11.05
CA ILE A 2 3.26 13.15 -11.44
C ILE A 2 3.92 13.65 -10.16
N ALA A 3 5.23 13.55 -10.01
CA ALA A 3 5.91 14.08 -8.83
C ALA A 3 6.04 15.62 -8.93
N ILE A 4 5.79 16.37 -7.86
CA ILE A 4 6.05 17.83 -7.77
C ILE A 4 6.80 18.11 -6.48
N GLU A 5 7.84 18.92 -6.55
CA GLU A 5 8.69 19.28 -5.41
C GLU A 5 7.92 19.79 -4.18
N GLN A 6 8.26 19.25 -3.01
CA GLN A 6 7.63 19.61 -1.74
C GLN A 6 7.83 21.07 -1.36
N GLU A 7 8.99 21.64 -1.70
CA GLU A 7 9.32 23.03 -1.37
C GLU A 7 8.42 24.04 -2.09
N LEU A 8 7.96 23.74 -3.31
CA LEU A 8 6.99 24.57 -4.02
C LEU A 8 5.65 24.62 -3.27
N VAL A 9 5.16 23.45 -2.85
CA VAL A 9 3.91 23.34 -2.08
C VAL A 9 4.03 24.04 -0.73
N LYS A 10 5.14 23.88 -0.01
CA LYS A 10 5.38 24.56 1.28
C LYS A 10 5.44 26.08 1.13
N LYS A 11 6.17 26.58 0.13
CA LYS A 11 6.25 28.02 -0.18
C LYS A 11 4.87 28.59 -0.49
N PHE A 12 4.07 27.87 -1.27
CA PHE A 12 2.70 28.25 -1.58
C PHE A 12 1.82 28.32 -0.31
N LEU A 13 1.77 27.26 0.50
CA LEU A 13 0.95 27.23 1.72
C LEU A 13 1.37 28.32 2.73
N LYS A 14 2.67 28.62 2.82
CA LYS A 14 3.18 29.72 3.65
C LYS A 14 2.68 31.09 3.17
N LYS A 15 2.61 31.32 1.86
CA LYS A 15 2.03 32.55 1.28
C LYS A 15 0.52 32.64 1.54
N LEU A 16 -0.19 31.51 1.40
CA LEU A 16 -1.65 31.45 1.53
C LEU A 16 -2.14 31.62 2.97
N GLY A 17 -1.37 31.14 3.97
CA GLY A 17 -1.74 31.23 5.38
C GLY A 17 -2.57 30.05 5.88
N LYS A 18 -3.16 30.17 7.09
CA LYS A 18 -3.88 29.08 7.74
C LYS A 18 -5.32 28.95 7.22
N PRO A 19 -5.85 27.73 7.03
CA PRO A 19 -7.21 27.50 6.52
C PRO A 19 -8.33 28.29 7.20
N LYS A 20 -8.29 28.40 8.52
CA LYS A 20 -9.27 29.15 9.32
C LYS A 20 -9.34 30.66 9.00
N ASP A 21 -8.30 31.20 8.36
CA ASP A 21 -8.21 32.62 8.04
C ASP A 21 -8.68 32.91 6.60
N TYR A 22 -9.06 31.87 5.82
CA TYR A 22 -9.41 32.01 4.40
C TYR A 22 -10.73 32.76 4.19
N GLU A 23 -11.74 32.45 4.99
CA GLU A 23 -13.06 33.11 4.93
C GLU A 23 -12.97 34.58 5.35
N ILE A 24 -12.22 34.86 6.43
CA ILE A 24 -12.01 36.21 6.98
C ILE A 24 -11.26 37.11 5.98
N ASN A 25 -10.36 36.54 5.18
CA ASN A 25 -9.50 37.28 4.25
C ASN A 25 -9.80 36.95 2.77
N LYS A 26 -11.07 36.72 2.42
CA LYS A 26 -11.49 36.27 1.08
C LYS A 26 -10.81 37.03 -0.06
N GLU A 27 -10.82 38.37 -0.04
CA GLU A 27 -10.24 39.21 -1.10
C GLU A 27 -8.73 38.98 -1.27
N LYS A 28 -7.99 38.96 -0.15
CA LYS A 28 -6.54 38.70 -0.15
C LYS A 28 -6.21 37.30 -0.66
N ILE A 29 -7.00 36.29 -0.28
CA ILE A 29 -6.81 34.93 -0.77
C ILE A 29 -7.06 34.87 -2.28
N LEU A 30 -8.12 35.51 -2.76
CA LEU A 30 -8.46 35.57 -4.18
C LEU A 30 -7.34 36.24 -4.99
N GLU A 31 -6.76 37.33 -4.47
CA GLU A 31 -5.63 38.04 -5.07
C GLU A 31 -4.39 37.13 -5.17
N ILE A 32 -4.01 36.46 -4.06
CA ILE A 32 -2.87 35.53 -4.03
C ILE A 32 -3.03 34.43 -5.08
N LEU A 33 -4.21 33.81 -5.14
CA LEU A 33 -4.49 32.73 -6.09
C LEU A 33 -4.48 33.23 -7.53
N THR A 34 -5.16 34.34 -7.82
CA THR A 34 -5.22 34.93 -9.17
C THR A 34 -3.84 35.30 -9.69
N ASN A 35 -2.99 35.92 -8.84
CA ASN A 35 -1.61 36.25 -9.19
C ASN A 35 -0.77 34.99 -9.46
N GLY A 36 -0.93 33.93 -8.66
CA GLY A 36 -0.26 32.65 -8.92
C GLY A 36 -0.58 32.07 -10.30
N TYR A 37 -1.86 32.08 -10.71
CA TYR A 37 -2.22 31.66 -12.07
C TYR A 37 -1.68 32.60 -13.14
N LYS A 38 -1.62 33.91 -12.88
CA LYS A 38 -1.11 34.90 -13.84
C LYS A 38 0.38 34.69 -14.11
N ASP A 39 1.14 34.36 -13.07
CA ASP A 39 2.60 34.24 -13.14
C ASP A 39 3.04 32.86 -13.68
N GLU A 40 2.35 31.79 -13.29
CA GLU A 40 2.82 30.41 -13.47
C GLU A 40 1.82 29.50 -14.20
N GLY A 41 0.60 29.97 -14.50
CA GLY A 41 -0.39 29.24 -15.29
C GLY A 41 -0.75 27.85 -14.73
N LEU A 42 -0.70 26.82 -15.59
CA LEU A 42 -0.99 25.44 -15.19
C LEU A 42 0.00 24.88 -14.17
N ASN A 43 1.26 25.33 -14.12
CA ASN A 43 2.20 24.86 -13.11
C ASN A 43 1.72 25.26 -11.71
N PHE A 44 1.20 26.48 -11.55
CA PHE A 44 0.56 26.89 -10.31
C PHE A 44 -0.70 26.11 -10.01
N HIS A 45 -1.54 25.82 -11.03
CA HIS A 45 -2.73 24.99 -10.84
C HIS A 45 -2.39 23.64 -10.20
N GLU A 46 -1.33 22.99 -10.67
CA GLU A 46 -0.86 21.72 -10.14
C GLU A 46 -0.38 21.84 -8.68
N VAL A 47 0.39 22.88 -8.35
CA VAL A 47 0.81 23.16 -6.97
C VAL A 47 -0.40 23.43 -6.07
N PHE A 48 -1.36 24.21 -6.56
CA PHE A 48 -2.57 24.56 -5.83
C PHE A 48 -3.44 23.33 -5.52
N LEU A 49 -3.71 22.47 -6.50
CA LEU A 49 -4.45 21.21 -6.26
C LEU A 49 -3.72 20.32 -5.25
N ARG A 50 -2.41 20.11 -5.43
CA ARG A 50 -1.61 19.20 -4.60
C ARG A 50 -1.34 19.71 -3.20
N SER A 51 -1.44 21.01 -2.99
CA SER A 51 -1.45 21.62 -1.65
C SER A 51 -2.70 21.26 -0.85
N ARG A 52 -3.77 20.80 -1.53
CA ARG A 52 -5.11 20.55 -0.99
C ARG A 52 -5.78 21.81 -0.41
N ALA A 53 -5.22 23.00 -0.62
CA ALA A 53 -5.78 24.25 -0.13
C ALA A 53 -7.22 24.47 -0.63
N VAL A 54 -7.49 24.07 -1.88
CA VAL A 54 -8.83 24.14 -2.50
C VAL A 54 -9.94 23.45 -1.69
N LEU A 55 -9.61 22.43 -0.90
CA LEU A 55 -10.58 21.73 -0.06
C LEU A 55 -11.06 22.56 1.14
N ASN A 56 -10.28 23.58 1.52
CA ASN A 56 -10.59 24.47 2.64
C ASN A 56 -11.15 25.82 2.20
N LEU A 57 -11.32 26.04 0.89
CA LEU A 57 -11.94 27.27 0.38
C LEU A 57 -13.46 27.10 0.32
N ASP A 58 -14.21 28.17 0.47
CA ASP A 58 -15.65 28.13 0.17
C ASP A 58 -15.89 28.01 -1.34
N ILE A 59 -17.01 27.40 -1.70
CA ILE A 59 -17.40 27.21 -3.12
C ILE A 59 -17.43 28.55 -3.85
N ASP A 60 -17.91 29.62 -3.21
CA ASP A 60 -17.96 30.96 -3.79
C ASP A 60 -16.57 31.52 -4.11
N ILE A 61 -15.55 31.20 -3.30
CA ILE A 61 -14.17 31.63 -3.57
C ILE A 61 -13.63 30.91 -4.82
N ILE A 62 -13.96 29.63 -5.00
CA ILE A 62 -13.57 28.85 -6.18
C ILE A 62 -14.23 29.43 -7.44
N ASP A 63 -15.52 29.78 -7.36
CA ASP A 63 -16.27 30.37 -8.47
C ASP A 63 -15.72 31.75 -8.85
N ASP A 64 -15.43 32.60 -7.86
CA ASP A 64 -14.85 33.92 -8.09
C ASP A 64 -13.42 33.82 -8.64
N LEU A 65 -12.62 32.85 -8.16
CA LEU A 65 -11.29 32.60 -8.68
C LEU A 65 -11.36 32.26 -10.17
N PHE A 66 -12.24 31.32 -10.55
CA PHE A 66 -12.38 30.91 -11.94
C PHE A 66 -12.80 32.06 -12.86
N LYS A 67 -13.73 32.92 -12.42
CA LYS A 67 -14.13 34.13 -13.17
C LYS A 67 -12.95 35.06 -13.43
N ASN A 68 -12.03 35.19 -12.47
CA ASN A 68 -10.86 36.06 -12.57
C ASN A 68 -9.74 35.51 -13.48
N LEU A 69 -9.81 34.24 -13.89
CA LEU A 69 -8.84 33.62 -14.82
C LEU A 69 -9.15 33.97 -16.28
N THR A 70 -9.29 35.26 -16.61
CA THR A 70 -9.56 35.73 -17.99
C THR A 70 -8.34 35.70 -18.90
N PHE A 71 -7.14 35.64 -18.32
CA PHE A 71 -5.85 35.68 -19.02
C PHE A 71 -5.29 34.30 -19.40
N ILE A 72 -5.89 33.21 -18.91
CA ILE A 72 -5.47 31.83 -19.26
C ILE A 72 -6.05 31.48 -20.63
N ASN A 73 -5.26 30.78 -21.46
CA ASN A 73 -5.73 30.28 -22.76
C ASN A 73 -6.94 29.34 -22.61
N ASN A 74 -7.70 29.15 -23.69
CA ASN A 74 -8.98 28.44 -23.62
C ASN A 74 -8.85 26.97 -23.21
N ASP A 75 -7.81 26.26 -23.66
CA ASP A 75 -7.64 24.83 -23.38
C ASP A 75 -7.28 24.59 -21.91
N ASP A 76 -6.34 25.36 -21.38
CA ASP A 76 -5.95 25.31 -19.97
C ASP A 76 -7.10 25.76 -19.06
N LYS A 77 -7.83 26.80 -19.47
CA LYS A 77 -9.01 27.28 -18.76
C LYS A 77 -10.10 26.22 -18.70
N LYS A 78 -10.32 25.46 -19.78
CA LYS A 78 -11.25 24.33 -19.81
C LYS A 78 -10.82 23.24 -18.85
N ARG A 79 -9.53 22.90 -18.79
CA ARG A 79 -8.99 21.92 -17.82
C ARG A 79 -9.22 22.37 -16.37
N ILE A 80 -8.83 23.60 -16.04
CA ILE A 80 -9.01 24.17 -14.69
C ILE A 80 -10.49 24.18 -14.30
N PHE A 81 -11.37 24.55 -15.23
CA PHE A 81 -12.81 24.52 -15.03
C PHE A 81 -13.30 23.12 -14.66
N MET A 82 -12.91 22.10 -15.45
CA MET A 82 -13.30 20.71 -15.21
C MET A 82 -12.84 20.22 -13.84
N ASP A 83 -11.63 20.61 -13.43
CA ASP A 83 -11.08 20.27 -12.13
C ASP A 83 -11.89 20.91 -10.99
N PHE A 84 -12.20 22.20 -11.09
CA PHE A 84 -13.00 22.90 -10.07
C PHE A 84 -14.45 22.40 -10.00
N GLU A 85 -15.11 22.17 -11.13
CA GLU A 85 -16.45 21.60 -11.16
C GLU A 85 -16.49 20.20 -10.54
N PHE A 86 -15.50 19.36 -10.83
CA PHE A 86 -15.41 18.04 -10.22
C PHE A 86 -15.18 18.09 -8.71
N ILE A 87 -14.32 19.01 -8.23
CA ILE A 87 -14.13 19.24 -6.79
C ILE A 87 -15.44 19.67 -6.13
N LYS A 88 -16.16 20.63 -6.72
CA LYS A 88 -17.46 21.08 -6.21
C LYS A 88 -18.48 19.94 -6.15
N HIS A 89 -18.54 19.12 -7.20
CA HIS A 89 -19.37 17.92 -7.25
C HIS A 89 -19.05 16.97 -6.10
N CYS A 90 -17.79 16.57 -5.96
CA CYS A 90 -17.35 15.66 -4.90
C CYS A 90 -17.66 16.22 -3.50
N ARG A 91 -17.40 17.52 -3.25
CA ARG A 91 -17.69 18.13 -1.95
C ARG A 91 -19.17 18.12 -1.59
N ARG A 92 -20.05 18.49 -2.54
CA ARG A 92 -21.50 18.45 -2.34
C ARG A 92 -21.99 17.04 -2.01
N ARG A 93 -21.46 16.01 -2.69
CA ARG A 93 -21.79 14.60 -2.41
C ARG A 93 -21.26 14.17 -1.04
N TYR A 94 -20.03 14.53 -0.69
CA TYR A 94 -19.44 14.22 0.61
C TYR A 94 -20.26 14.82 1.77
N GLU A 95 -20.65 16.10 1.66
CA GLU A 95 -21.49 16.79 2.64
C GLU A 95 -22.89 16.17 2.76
N LEU A 96 -23.50 15.78 1.64
CA LEU A 96 -24.78 15.07 1.62
C LEU A 96 -24.70 13.80 2.47
N TYR A 97 -23.67 12.98 2.27
CA TYR A 97 -23.48 11.72 3.00
C TYR A 97 -23.23 11.94 4.50
N GLN A 98 -22.45 12.96 4.87
CA GLN A 98 -22.31 13.36 6.27
C GLN A 98 -23.64 13.75 6.93
N ASN A 99 -24.48 14.48 6.18
CA ASN A 99 -25.79 14.89 6.68
C ASN A 99 -26.74 13.69 6.86
N ILE A 100 -26.68 12.70 5.96
CA ILE A 100 -27.44 11.45 6.10
C ILE A 100 -26.99 10.69 7.37
N GLN A 101 -25.68 10.50 7.58
CA GLN A 101 -25.15 9.85 8.79
C GLN A 101 -25.62 10.54 10.08
N ARG A 102 -25.52 11.88 10.14
CA ARG A 102 -26.00 12.68 11.28
C ARG A 102 -27.50 12.48 11.52
N LYS A 103 -28.30 12.42 10.46
CA LYS A 103 -29.75 12.19 10.54
C LYS A 103 -30.06 10.79 11.07
N ILE A 104 -29.36 9.75 10.60
CA ILE A 104 -29.54 8.37 11.09
C ILE A 104 -29.24 8.31 12.60
N ILE A 105 -28.12 8.88 13.05
CA ILE A 105 -27.77 8.89 14.48
C ILE A 105 -28.80 9.66 15.31
N LYS A 106 -29.23 10.85 14.86
CA LYS A 106 -30.28 11.61 15.54
C LYS A 106 -31.59 10.82 15.65
N ASN A 107 -31.97 10.10 14.59
CA ASN A 107 -33.18 9.29 14.53
C ASN A 107 -33.08 8.00 15.35
N SER A 108 -31.87 7.49 15.61
CA SER A 108 -31.65 6.31 16.45
C SER A 108 -31.99 6.55 17.93
N ARG A 109 -32.20 7.81 18.35
CA ARG A 109 -32.54 8.21 19.73
C ARG A 109 -31.60 7.61 20.79
N GLY A 110 -30.31 7.50 20.48
CA GLY A 110 -29.30 6.95 21.39
C GLY A 110 -29.33 5.42 21.55
N LYS A 111 -30.03 4.70 20.66
CA LYS A 111 -30.07 3.23 20.64
C LYS A 111 -29.01 2.59 19.73
N LEU A 112 -28.17 3.40 19.09
CA LEU A 112 -27.06 2.94 18.27
C LEU A 112 -25.76 3.04 19.08
N TYR A 113 -25.08 1.90 19.23
CA TYR A 113 -23.80 1.82 19.90
C TYR A 113 -22.67 1.53 18.91
N ALA A 114 -21.43 1.85 19.28
CA ALA A 114 -20.27 1.57 18.45
C ALA A 114 -20.16 0.06 18.16
N GLU A 115 -20.47 -0.80 19.14
CA GLU A 115 -20.47 -2.25 18.96
C GLU A 115 -21.46 -2.74 17.90
N ASP A 116 -22.58 -2.04 17.68
CA ASP A 116 -23.52 -2.38 16.61
C ASP A 116 -22.87 -2.23 15.23
N LEU A 117 -22.10 -1.15 15.03
CA LEU A 117 -21.40 -0.89 13.78
C LEU A 117 -20.26 -1.90 13.57
N LEU A 118 -19.50 -2.22 14.61
CA LEU A 118 -18.42 -3.21 14.55
C LEU A 118 -18.95 -4.61 14.25
N LEU A 119 -20.07 -5.00 14.88
CA LEU A 119 -20.74 -6.27 14.62
C LEU A 119 -21.29 -6.32 13.19
N PHE A 120 -21.88 -5.21 12.72
CA PHE A 120 -22.44 -5.15 11.37
C PHE A 120 -21.36 -5.29 10.28
N PHE A 121 -20.15 -4.77 10.50
CA PHE A 121 -19.02 -5.00 9.59
C PHE A 121 -18.70 -6.50 9.43
N GLU A 122 -18.60 -7.21 10.56
CA GLU A 122 -18.31 -8.63 10.52
C GLU A 122 -19.47 -9.42 9.90
N PHE A 123 -20.71 -8.99 10.16
CA PHE A 123 -21.90 -9.55 9.53
C PHE A 123 -21.87 -9.43 8.01
N LEU A 124 -21.55 -8.26 7.45
CA LEU A 124 -21.47 -8.06 5.99
C LEU A 124 -20.46 -9.01 5.34
N ASN A 125 -19.29 -9.15 5.96
CA ASN A 125 -18.23 -10.02 5.46
C ASN A 125 -18.60 -11.50 5.56
N GLU A 126 -19.27 -11.90 6.64
CA GLU A 126 -19.71 -13.29 6.83
C GLU A 126 -20.90 -13.63 5.92
N ASN A 127 -21.81 -12.68 5.69
CA ASN A 127 -22.89 -12.82 4.71
C ASN A 127 -22.33 -13.03 3.30
N PHE A 128 -21.30 -12.27 2.92
CA PHE A 128 -20.64 -12.44 1.63
C PHE A 128 -20.00 -13.81 1.49
N ARG A 129 -19.27 -14.26 2.52
CA ARG A 129 -18.61 -15.56 2.52
C ARG A 129 -19.59 -16.72 2.34
N ARG A 130 -20.76 -16.66 2.99
CA ARG A 130 -21.74 -17.75 2.99
C ARG A 130 -22.69 -17.72 1.80
N ASN A 131 -23.23 -16.54 1.53
CA ASN A 131 -24.35 -16.36 0.61
C ASN A 131 -23.91 -15.74 -0.72
N GLY A 132 -22.65 -15.28 -0.82
CA GLY A 132 -22.21 -14.46 -1.95
C GLY A 132 -22.87 -13.08 -1.97
N GLU A 133 -23.50 -12.63 -0.87
CA GLU A 133 -24.22 -11.36 -0.77
C GLU A 133 -23.57 -10.44 0.26
N LEU A 134 -23.24 -9.20 -0.11
CA LEU A 134 -22.66 -8.24 0.84
C LEU A 134 -23.76 -7.49 1.61
N PHE A 135 -24.66 -6.83 0.90
CA PHE A 135 -25.78 -6.12 1.50
C PHE A 135 -27.05 -6.99 1.49
N LEU A 136 -27.90 -6.80 2.50
CA LEU A 136 -29.17 -7.49 2.59
C LEU A 136 -30.01 -7.25 1.31
N ASN A 137 -30.37 -8.32 0.61
CA ASN A 137 -31.19 -8.32 -0.61
C ASN A 137 -30.51 -7.73 -1.87
N MET A 138 -29.18 -7.72 -1.94
CA MET A 138 -28.45 -7.40 -3.17
C MET A 138 -27.68 -8.63 -3.65
N PRO A 139 -28.26 -9.47 -4.54
CA PRO A 139 -27.53 -10.58 -5.10
C PRO A 139 -26.33 -10.06 -5.88
N VAL A 140 -25.16 -10.62 -5.61
CA VAL A 140 -23.95 -10.29 -6.37
C VAL A 140 -23.99 -11.05 -7.68
N THR A 141 -23.74 -10.35 -8.78
CA THR A 141 -23.83 -10.91 -10.14
C THR A 141 -22.67 -11.85 -10.50
N SER A 142 -21.51 -11.73 -9.82
CA SER A 142 -20.36 -12.63 -9.96
C SER A 142 -19.45 -12.57 -8.72
N TRP A 143 -18.66 -13.62 -8.47
CA TRP A 143 -17.72 -13.67 -7.35
C TRP A 143 -16.71 -12.51 -7.36
N GLU A 144 -16.24 -12.12 -8.54
CA GLU A 144 -15.27 -11.03 -8.74
C GLU A 144 -15.85 -9.67 -8.32
N THR A 145 -17.09 -9.41 -8.72
CA THR A 145 -17.82 -8.19 -8.34
C THR A 145 -18.04 -8.16 -6.83
N GLY A 146 -18.37 -9.30 -6.24
CA GLY A 146 -18.52 -9.47 -4.80
C GLY A 146 -17.21 -9.23 -4.04
N SER A 147 -16.11 -9.81 -4.51
CA SER A 147 -14.79 -9.61 -3.89
C SER A 147 -14.40 -8.14 -3.89
N SER A 148 -14.58 -7.44 -5.02
CA SER A 148 -14.29 -6.01 -5.13
C SER A 148 -15.14 -5.17 -4.17
N GLN A 149 -16.44 -5.48 -4.05
CA GLN A 149 -17.31 -4.79 -3.09
C GLN A 149 -16.92 -5.07 -1.64
N LYS A 150 -16.49 -6.32 -1.31
CA LYS A 150 -15.99 -6.68 0.02
C LYS A 150 -14.74 -5.88 0.37
N ASP A 151 -13.79 -5.79 -0.56
CA ASP A 151 -12.56 -5.03 -0.36
C ASP A 151 -12.88 -3.55 -0.12
N HIS A 152 -13.82 -2.98 -0.88
CA HIS A 152 -14.29 -1.61 -0.68
C HIS A 152 -14.91 -1.38 0.72
N ILE A 153 -15.68 -2.33 1.25
CA ILE A 153 -16.23 -2.24 2.61
C ILE A 153 -15.11 -2.27 3.65
N CYS A 154 -14.11 -3.13 3.47
CA CYS A 154 -12.95 -3.19 4.34
C CYS A 154 -12.11 -1.89 4.29
N ASP A 155 -11.93 -1.34 3.09
CA ASP A 155 -11.26 -0.04 2.87
C ASP A 155 -12.03 1.14 3.47
N SER A 156 -13.35 1.04 3.55
CA SER A 156 -14.23 2.09 4.10
C SER A 156 -14.33 2.06 5.63
N PHE A 157 -13.67 1.11 6.29
CA PHE A 157 -13.81 0.93 7.73
C PHE A 157 -13.30 2.13 8.54
N ASP A 158 -12.27 2.84 8.06
CA ASP A 158 -11.80 4.09 8.67
C ASP A 158 -12.85 5.20 8.73
N VAL A 159 -13.75 5.28 7.74
CA VAL A 159 -14.86 6.22 7.73
C VAL A 159 -15.86 5.89 8.83
N VAL A 160 -16.10 4.60 9.10
CA VAL A 160 -16.95 4.16 10.21
C VAL A 160 -16.31 4.48 11.56
N ILE A 161 -15.00 4.24 11.71
CA ILE A 161 -14.26 4.62 12.92
C ILE A 161 -14.29 6.14 13.12
N LYS A 162 -14.04 6.92 12.07
CA LYS A 162 -14.16 8.38 12.08
C LYS A 162 -15.54 8.82 12.55
N MET A 163 -16.59 8.23 12.01
CA MET A 163 -17.97 8.51 12.40
C MET A 163 -18.23 8.23 13.89
N ILE A 164 -17.77 7.09 14.41
CA ILE A 164 -17.87 6.74 15.85
C ILE A 164 -17.22 7.84 16.70
N CYS A 165 -16.01 8.28 16.32
CA CYS A 165 -15.22 9.27 17.03
C CYS A 165 -15.81 10.70 16.96
N GLU A 166 -16.16 11.17 15.77
CA GLU A 166 -16.63 12.55 15.54
C GLU A 166 -18.06 12.76 16.06
N LEU A 167 -18.92 11.75 15.91
CA LEU A 167 -20.33 11.84 16.33
C LEU A 167 -20.55 11.32 17.76
N ASN A 168 -19.49 11.00 18.50
CA ASN A 168 -19.53 10.53 19.89
C ASN A 168 -20.47 9.34 20.09
N ILE A 169 -20.43 8.35 19.19
CA ILE A 169 -21.28 7.17 19.33
C ILE A 169 -20.85 6.40 20.60
N PRO A 170 -21.76 6.12 21.55
CA PRO A 170 -21.41 5.50 22.81
C PRO A 170 -21.02 4.03 22.64
N PHE A 171 -20.20 3.54 23.56
CA PHE A 171 -19.92 2.11 23.73
C PHE A 171 -20.81 1.56 24.83
N SER A 172 -21.50 0.46 24.55
CA SER A 172 -22.35 -0.23 25.54
C SER A 172 -21.55 -1.09 26.50
N GLN A 173 -20.32 -1.50 26.13
CA GLN A 173 -19.48 -2.48 26.82
C GLN A 173 -20.13 -3.87 26.98
N ASN A 174 -21.21 -4.12 26.25
CA ASN A 174 -21.85 -5.43 26.18
C ASN A 174 -21.46 -6.11 24.88
N VAL A 175 -21.49 -7.45 24.89
CA VAL A 175 -21.30 -8.24 23.67
C VAL A 175 -22.54 -8.07 22.78
N ALA A 176 -22.42 -7.24 21.74
CA ALA A 176 -23.48 -7.06 20.76
C ALA A 176 -23.73 -8.39 20.04
N SER A 177 -24.93 -8.95 20.15
CA SER A 177 -25.29 -10.25 19.58
C SER A 177 -26.41 -10.18 18.53
N ARG A 178 -27.03 -9.01 18.36
CA ARG A 178 -28.12 -8.80 17.41
C ARG A 178 -27.74 -7.76 16.38
N ILE A 179 -27.98 -8.10 15.11
CA ILE A 179 -27.72 -7.22 13.98
C ILE A 179 -28.70 -6.05 14.00
N ASN A 180 -28.18 -4.83 14.14
CA ASN A 180 -28.95 -3.61 14.02
C ASN A 180 -29.08 -3.22 12.53
N LYS A 181 -30.27 -3.41 11.94
CA LYS A 181 -30.50 -3.13 10.51
C LYS A 181 -30.28 -1.66 10.13
N SER A 182 -30.36 -0.72 11.07
CA SER A 182 -30.05 0.70 10.81
C SER A 182 -28.58 0.91 10.43
N CYS A 183 -27.69 -0.03 10.74
CA CYS A 183 -26.29 0.01 10.30
C CYS A 183 -26.13 -0.23 8.79
N ASN A 184 -27.09 -0.85 8.10
CA ASN A 184 -27.01 -1.12 6.65
C ASN A 184 -26.86 0.18 5.85
N GLU A 185 -27.72 1.16 6.12
CA GLU A 185 -27.67 2.47 5.47
C GLU A 185 -26.38 3.21 5.84
N MET A 186 -25.91 3.09 7.09
CA MET A 186 -24.66 3.71 7.53
C MET A 186 -23.45 3.19 6.74
N TYR A 187 -23.32 1.86 6.56
CA TYR A 187 -22.24 1.28 5.79
C TYR A 187 -22.32 1.65 4.31
N GLY A 188 -23.52 1.65 3.72
CA GLY A 188 -23.72 2.13 2.35
C GLY A 188 -23.22 3.57 2.18
N VAL A 189 -23.68 4.47 3.05
CA VAL A 189 -23.31 5.89 3.02
C VAL A 189 -21.80 6.11 3.29
N SER A 190 -21.22 5.38 4.25
CA SER A 190 -19.77 5.43 4.51
C SER A 190 -18.96 4.92 3.32
N GLY A 191 -19.44 3.89 2.62
CA GLY A 191 -18.85 3.39 1.37
C GLY A 191 -18.82 4.45 0.28
N HIS A 192 -19.94 5.14 0.03
CA HIS A 192 -19.98 6.24 -0.94
C HIS A 192 -19.06 7.40 -0.54
N GLN A 193 -19.07 7.76 0.76
CA GLN A 193 -18.22 8.82 1.29
C GLN A 193 -16.72 8.50 1.09
N LYS A 194 -16.31 7.23 1.28
CA LYS A 194 -14.95 6.77 1.01
C LYS A 194 -14.59 6.89 -0.48
N SER A 195 -15.45 6.40 -1.37
CA SER A 195 -15.22 6.49 -2.82
C SER A 195 -15.05 7.94 -3.28
N ILE A 196 -15.93 8.85 -2.83
CA ILE A 196 -15.83 10.28 -3.16
C ILE A 196 -14.51 10.88 -2.67
N ALA A 197 -14.10 10.56 -1.43
CA ALA A 197 -12.81 11.02 -0.91
C ALA A 197 -11.64 10.49 -1.73
N GLN A 198 -11.66 9.22 -2.14
CA GLN A 198 -10.61 8.61 -2.96
C GLN A 198 -10.54 9.22 -4.36
N PHE A 199 -11.69 9.48 -5.03
CA PHE A 199 -11.69 10.16 -6.33
C PHE A 199 -11.12 11.57 -6.23
N LEU A 200 -11.49 12.30 -5.18
CA LEU A 200 -10.99 13.63 -4.92
C LEU A 200 -9.49 13.60 -4.65
N ASP A 201 -9.01 12.72 -3.77
CA ASP A 201 -7.59 12.57 -3.46
C ASP A 201 -6.77 12.19 -4.70
N ALA A 202 -7.27 11.26 -5.52
CA ALA A 202 -6.63 10.86 -6.77
C ALA A 202 -6.59 11.98 -7.81
N MET A 203 -7.63 12.80 -7.89
CA MET A 203 -7.65 13.95 -8.79
C MET A 203 -6.65 15.03 -8.34
N LEU A 204 -6.60 15.35 -7.04
CA LEU A 204 -5.71 16.38 -6.50
C LEU A 204 -4.23 16.08 -6.75
N VAL A 205 -3.85 14.81 -6.90
CA VAL A 205 -2.49 14.36 -7.19
C VAL A 205 -2.26 13.96 -8.65
N ARG A 206 -3.22 14.26 -9.54
CA ARG A 206 -3.22 13.85 -10.97
C ARG A 206 -2.97 12.37 -11.17
N LEU A 207 -3.44 11.55 -10.26
CA LEU A 207 -3.63 10.13 -10.56
C LEU A 207 -4.83 9.96 -11.48
N ASN A 208 -5.88 10.77 -11.27
CA ASN A 208 -7.11 10.74 -12.03
C ASN A 208 -7.39 12.11 -12.70
N VAL A 209 -7.99 12.07 -13.88
CA VAL A 209 -8.43 13.24 -14.65
C VAL A 209 -9.93 13.13 -14.91
N PRO A 210 -10.73 14.06 -14.38
CA PRO A 210 -12.17 14.04 -14.58
C PRO A 210 -12.56 14.66 -15.92
N THR A 211 -13.51 14.04 -16.59
CA THR A 211 -14.19 14.57 -17.78
C THR A 211 -15.70 14.49 -17.58
N PHE A 212 -16.48 15.31 -18.27
CA PHE A 212 -17.93 15.33 -18.14
C PHE A 212 -18.57 15.28 -19.52
N ASN A 213 -19.50 14.34 -19.70
CA ASN A 213 -20.17 14.13 -20.98
C ASN A 213 -21.56 14.80 -21.07
N GLY A 214 -21.92 15.63 -20.09
CA GLY A 214 -23.23 16.26 -19.97
C GLY A 214 -24.19 15.54 -19.00
N LYS A 215 -23.89 14.31 -18.59
CA LYS A 215 -24.70 13.54 -17.64
C LYS A 215 -23.90 12.96 -16.48
N ILE A 216 -22.73 12.42 -16.77
CA ILE A 216 -21.88 11.75 -15.79
C ILE A 216 -20.44 12.25 -15.91
N TRP A 217 -19.75 12.26 -14.78
CA TRP A 217 -18.31 12.41 -14.71
C TRP A 217 -17.66 11.09 -15.09
N ILE A 218 -16.66 11.10 -15.96
CA ILE A 218 -15.87 9.93 -16.32
C ILE A 218 -14.43 10.20 -15.88
N ILE A 219 -13.92 9.30 -15.05
CA ILE A 219 -12.59 9.39 -14.47
C ILE A 219 -11.64 8.51 -15.25
N TYR A 220 -10.62 9.13 -15.85
CA TYR A 220 -9.50 8.45 -16.49
C TYR A 220 -8.26 8.54 -15.61
N HIS A 221 -7.32 7.61 -15.74
CA HIS A 221 -6.01 7.80 -15.15
C HIS A 221 -5.26 8.90 -15.89
N GLY A 222 -4.55 9.75 -15.15
CA GLY A 222 -3.72 10.81 -15.72
C GLY A 222 -2.42 10.31 -16.36
N LEU A 223 -2.03 9.06 -16.09
CA LEU A 223 -0.91 8.36 -16.74
C LEU A 223 -1.47 7.16 -17.50
N GLU A 224 -1.23 7.10 -18.81
CA GLU A 224 -1.84 6.10 -19.70
C GLU A 224 -1.48 4.66 -19.31
N TYR A 225 -0.24 4.42 -18.88
CA TYR A 225 0.25 3.09 -18.49
C TYR A 225 0.01 2.74 -17.01
N TRP A 226 -0.66 3.59 -16.22
CA TRP A 226 -0.78 3.36 -14.77
C TRP A 226 -1.51 2.06 -14.44
N THR A 227 -2.61 1.77 -15.14
CA THR A 227 -3.34 0.51 -14.92
C THR A 227 -2.51 -0.71 -15.30
N ASP A 228 -1.70 -0.61 -16.35
CA ASP A 228 -0.83 -1.70 -16.78
C ASP A 228 0.31 -1.92 -15.77
N LEU A 229 0.84 -0.84 -15.19
CA LEU A 229 1.78 -0.91 -14.08
C LEU A 229 1.17 -1.61 -12.86
N GLU A 230 -0.01 -1.20 -12.40
CA GLU A 230 -0.68 -1.82 -11.26
C GLU A 230 -0.91 -3.31 -11.50
N ARG A 231 -1.36 -3.67 -12.70
CA ARG A 231 -1.63 -5.05 -13.06
C ARG A 231 -0.36 -5.90 -13.14
N TYR A 232 0.69 -5.40 -13.79
CA TYR A 232 1.99 -6.09 -13.86
C TYR A 232 2.57 -6.32 -12.47
N ARG A 233 2.54 -5.29 -11.63
CA ARG A 233 2.97 -5.33 -10.24
C ARG A 233 2.21 -6.38 -9.44
N ASP A 234 0.88 -6.35 -9.50
CA ASP A 234 0.04 -7.22 -8.69
C ASP A 234 0.14 -8.68 -9.12
N LEU A 235 0.25 -8.95 -10.43
CA LEU A 235 0.52 -10.29 -10.96
C LEU A 235 1.85 -10.84 -10.43
N ASN A 236 2.92 -10.06 -10.49
CA ASN A 236 4.24 -10.47 -9.99
C ASN A 236 4.25 -10.69 -8.49
N TYR A 237 3.66 -9.77 -7.71
CA TYR A 237 3.60 -9.89 -6.25
C TYR A 237 2.84 -11.15 -5.83
N ASN A 238 1.66 -11.40 -6.41
CA ASN A 238 0.85 -12.56 -6.06
C ASN A 238 1.47 -13.87 -6.55
N TYR A 239 2.15 -13.86 -7.70
CA TYR A 239 2.91 -15.00 -8.16
C TYR A 239 4.06 -15.33 -7.20
N GLN A 240 4.80 -14.32 -6.74
CA GLN A 240 5.85 -14.52 -5.73
C GLN A 240 5.25 -15.09 -4.43
N LEU A 241 4.18 -14.50 -3.89
CA LEU A 241 3.54 -15.03 -2.69
C LEU A 241 3.08 -16.50 -2.84
N GLN A 242 2.54 -16.88 -3.99
CA GLN A 242 2.04 -18.25 -4.18
C GLN A 242 3.13 -19.30 -4.40
N PHE A 243 4.27 -18.93 -5.00
CA PHE A 243 5.26 -19.91 -5.49
C PHE A 243 6.68 -19.75 -4.90
N ASP A 244 6.91 -18.80 -3.98
CA ASP A 244 8.23 -18.53 -3.41
C ASP A 244 8.60 -19.42 -2.20
N ILE A 245 7.69 -20.25 -1.68
CA ILE A 245 8.00 -21.26 -0.66
C ILE A 245 8.35 -22.58 -1.36
N GLY A 246 9.61 -23.00 -1.26
CA GLY A 246 10.03 -24.32 -1.73
C GLY A 246 9.42 -25.45 -0.89
N SER A 247 9.25 -26.64 -1.48
CA SER A 247 8.62 -27.78 -0.79
C SER A 247 9.28 -28.13 0.55
N HIS A 248 10.60 -27.96 0.67
CA HIS A 248 11.32 -28.18 1.93
C HIS A 248 10.93 -27.17 3.02
N GLU A 249 10.85 -25.87 2.68
CA GLU A 249 10.44 -24.82 3.61
C GLU A 249 9.00 -25.05 4.08
N ALA A 250 8.09 -25.39 3.16
CA ALA A 250 6.69 -25.70 3.49
C ALA A 250 6.61 -26.86 4.51
N VAL A 251 7.36 -27.95 4.29
CA VAL A 251 7.41 -29.10 5.20
C VAL A 251 7.93 -28.70 6.59
N GLN A 252 8.95 -27.83 6.66
CA GLN A 252 9.45 -27.34 7.95
C GLN A 252 8.42 -26.49 8.68
N LEU A 253 7.71 -25.61 7.98
CA LEU A 253 6.63 -24.82 8.55
C LEU A 253 5.48 -25.72 9.08
N MET A 254 5.12 -26.79 8.35
CA MET A 254 4.13 -27.77 8.81
C MET A 254 4.57 -28.49 10.07
N LYS A 255 5.85 -28.88 10.17
CA LYS A 255 6.41 -29.49 11.38
C LYS A 255 6.41 -28.52 12.57
N ASN A 256 6.78 -27.26 12.35
CA ASN A 256 6.84 -26.22 13.38
C ASN A 256 5.50 -25.95 14.07
N VAL A 257 4.39 -26.15 13.36
CA VAL A 257 3.02 -25.97 13.89
C VAL A 257 2.35 -27.28 14.26
N GLU A 258 3.09 -28.40 14.24
CA GLU A 258 2.60 -29.75 14.53
C GLU A 258 1.50 -30.23 13.55
N LEU A 259 1.39 -29.61 12.37
CA LEU A 259 0.49 -30.09 11.31
C LEU A 259 1.03 -31.40 10.71
N LEU A 260 2.35 -31.55 10.63
CA LEU A 260 3.01 -32.74 10.09
C LEU A 260 3.99 -33.34 11.10
N GLU A 261 3.78 -34.61 11.43
CA GLU A 261 4.73 -35.44 12.17
C GLU A 261 5.27 -36.54 11.24
N ILE A 262 6.57 -36.81 11.31
CA ILE A 262 7.23 -37.85 10.49
C ILE A 262 7.88 -38.88 11.42
N TYR A 263 7.61 -40.15 11.17
CA TYR A 263 8.08 -41.28 11.97
C TYR A 263 8.88 -42.27 11.12
N GLY A 264 9.72 -43.08 11.79
CA GLY A 264 10.47 -44.19 11.19
C GLY A 264 11.33 -43.75 10.00
N ASP A 265 12.33 -42.90 10.21
CA ASP A 265 13.29 -42.46 9.18
C ASP A 265 12.66 -41.90 7.87
N ASN A 266 11.50 -41.23 7.99
CA ASN A 266 10.69 -40.68 6.89
C ASN A 266 9.78 -41.67 6.15
N GLU A 267 9.49 -42.83 6.73
CA GLU A 267 8.56 -43.79 6.13
C GLU A 267 7.08 -43.43 6.33
N ILE A 268 6.72 -42.76 7.44
CA ILE A 268 5.33 -42.46 7.78
C ILE A 268 5.15 -40.97 8.07
N ALA A 269 4.22 -40.35 7.35
CA ALA A 269 3.77 -38.97 7.58
C ALA A 269 2.36 -38.97 8.18
N LYS A 270 2.18 -38.26 9.29
CA LYS A 270 0.88 -38.05 9.95
C LYS A 270 0.51 -36.57 9.90
N PHE A 271 -0.71 -36.28 9.44
CA PHE A 271 -1.24 -34.93 9.36
C PHE A 271 -2.33 -34.67 10.41
N ASP A 272 -2.18 -33.62 11.22
CA ASP A 272 -3.21 -33.13 12.16
C ASP A 272 -3.91 -31.89 11.58
N PHE A 273 -4.99 -32.12 10.82
CA PHE A 273 -5.76 -31.04 10.21
C PHE A 273 -6.44 -30.10 11.23
N SER A 274 -6.50 -30.43 12.52
CA SER A 274 -6.94 -29.47 13.54
C SER A 274 -5.97 -28.27 13.67
N LYS A 275 -4.74 -28.43 13.17
CA LYS A 275 -3.68 -27.42 13.16
C LYS A 275 -3.60 -26.61 11.87
N ILE A 276 -4.48 -26.87 10.88
CA ILE A 276 -4.41 -26.25 9.55
C ILE A 276 -4.45 -24.71 9.60
N TYR A 277 -5.23 -24.13 10.51
CA TYR A 277 -5.32 -22.68 10.70
C TYR A 277 -4.01 -22.08 11.24
N TYR A 278 -3.28 -22.81 12.08
CA TYR A 278 -1.96 -22.38 12.56
C TYR A 278 -0.93 -22.44 11.44
N TYR A 279 -0.98 -23.47 10.59
CA TYR A 279 -0.14 -23.54 9.40
C TYR A 279 -0.41 -22.39 8.44
N SER A 280 -1.67 -22.15 8.08
CA SER A 280 -2.05 -21.07 7.16
C SER A 280 -1.59 -19.70 7.68
N ALA A 281 -1.77 -19.44 8.98
CA ALA A 281 -1.23 -18.23 9.60
C ALA A 281 0.31 -18.19 9.53
N LYS A 282 0.99 -19.29 9.88
CA LYS A 282 2.46 -19.35 9.89
C LYS A 282 3.06 -19.09 8.52
N GLU A 283 2.52 -19.75 7.49
CA GLU A 283 2.91 -19.60 6.09
C GLU A 283 2.72 -18.14 5.64
N THR A 284 1.55 -17.57 5.91
CA THR A 284 1.23 -16.18 5.57
C THR A 284 2.21 -15.18 6.19
N PHE A 285 2.52 -15.33 7.48
CA PHE A 285 3.43 -14.43 8.18
C PHE A 285 4.89 -14.62 7.75
N TYR A 286 5.29 -15.86 7.46
CA TYR A 286 6.61 -16.17 6.93
C TYR A 286 6.85 -15.47 5.57
N GLN A 287 5.89 -15.58 4.63
CA GLN A 287 5.97 -14.89 3.33
C GLN A 287 6.00 -13.37 3.51
N SER A 288 5.12 -12.84 4.38
CA SER A 288 5.05 -11.40 4.65
C SER A 288 6.38 -10.87 5.18
N TYR A 289 7.07 -11.62 6.05
CA TYR A 289 8.34 -11.20 6.63
C TYR A 289 9.52 -11.29 5.66
N LYS A 290 9.47 -12.14 4.61
CA LYS A 290 10.51 -12.16 3.56
C LYS A 290 10.72 -10.78 2.93
N HIS A 291 9.67 -9.97 2.84
CA HIS A 291 9.74 -8.59 2.34
C HIS A 291 10.38 -7.60 3.34
N LEU A 292 10.30 -7.88 4.64
CA LEU A 292 10.89 -7.07 5.71
C LEU A 292 12.31 -7.48 6.06
N TYR A 293 12.69 -8.73 5.77
CA TYR A 293 14.01 -9.27 6.07
C TYR A 293 15.17 -8.38 5.57
N PRO A 294 15.14 -7.82 4.35
CA PRO A 294 16.24 -6.96 3.88
C PRO A 294 16.46 -5.71 4.74
N VAL A 295 15.43 -5.20 5.43
CA VAL A 295 15.51 -3.94 6.19
C VAL A 295 15.58 -4.15 7.70
N TYR A 296 15.23 -5.34 8.19
CA TYR A 296 15.21 -5.69 9.62
C TYR A 296 16.06 -6.89 10.00
N ARG A 297 16.71 -7.57 9.05
CA ARG A 297 17.41 -8.86 9.25
C ARG A 297 16.44 -9.96 9.65
N ASP A 298 16.85 -10.83 10.56
CA ASP A 298 16.04 -11.91 11.08
C ASP A 298 15.02 -11.41 12.13
N THR A 299 14.07 -12.29 12.44
CA THR A 299 13.06 -12.05 13.47
C THR A 299 13.63 -11.98 14.89
N ASP A 300 14.91 -12.34 15.09
CA ASP A 300 15.59 -12.28 16.38
C ASP A 300 16.22 -10.90 16.64
N THR A 301 16.06 -9.96 15.71
CA THR A 301 16.41 -8.55 15.94
C THR A 301 15.54 -7.95 17.04
N ALA A 302 16.18 -7.28 18.00
CA ALA A 302 15.52 -6.71 19.17
C ALA A 302 14.99 -5.28 18.94
N PHE A 303 13.99 -4.88 19.72
CA PHE A 303 13.50 -3.51 19.80
C PHE A 303 13.10 -3.14 21.23
N GLN A 304 13.21 -1.85 21.56
CA GLN A 304 12.78 -1.31 22.85
C GLN A 304 11.37 -0.73 22.78
N TYR A 305 10.55 -1.11 23.76
CA TYR A 305 9.22 -0.55 23.98
C TYR A 305 8.89 -0.49 25.48
N ASN A 306 8.44 0.67 25.96
CA ASN A 306 8.12 0.92 27.38
C ASN A 306 9.24 0.50 28.35
N GLY A 307 10.51 0.76 28.00
CA GLY A 307 11.68 0.44 28.83
C GLY A 307 12.03 -1.05 28.91
N LYS A 308 11.41 -1.89 28.07
CA LYS A 308 11.71 -3.31 27.93
C LYS A 308 12.16 -3.63 26.52
N GLU A 309 12.99 -4.66 26.41
CA GLU A 309 13.44 -5.22 25.15
C GLU A 309 12.53 -6.39 24.73
N TYR A 310 12.21 -6.46 23.45
CA TYR A 310 11.43 -7.53 22.81
C TYR A 310 12.10 -7.90 21.48
N LEU A 311 11.83 -9.09 20.99
CA LEU A 311 12.25 -9.51 19.65
C LEU A 311 11.16 -9.18 18.63
N ILE A 312 11.53 -8.91 17.38
CA ILE A 312 10.56 -8.81 16.28
C ILE A 312 9.68 -10.07 16.20
N ASN A 313 10.26 -11.24 16.49
CA ASN A 313 9.54 -12.51 16.59
C ASN A 313 8.41 -12.48 17.63
N ASP A 314 8.56 -11.74 18.73
CA ASP A 314 7.50 -11.61 19.75
C ASP A 314 6.27 -10.89 19.19
N LEU A 315 6.50 -9.78 18.47
CA LEU A 315 5.43 -9.02 17.81
C LEU A 315 4.74 -9.86 16.73
N ILE A 316 5.53 -10.53 15.89
CA ILE A 316 5.02 -11.42 14.83
C ILE A 316 4.21 -12.55 15.45
N THR A 317 4.70 -13.19 16.51
CA THR A 317 4.03 -14.32 17.16
C THR A 317 2.66 -13.93 17.70
N ILE A 318 2.52 -12.77 18.34
CA ILE A 318 1.20 -12.30 18.81
C ILE A 318 0.25 -12.10 17.65
N TYR A 319 0.71 -11.45 16.59
CA TYR A 319 -0.15 -11.16 15.44
C TYR A 319 -0.52 -12.43 14.67
N GLU A 320 0.43 -13.36 14.49
CA GLU A 320 0.22 -14.70 13.92
C GLU A 320 -0.82 -15.49 14.72
N LYS A 321 -0.71 -15.51 16.06
CA LYS A 321 -1.66 -16.21 16.94
C LYS A 321 -3.04 -15.55 16.95
N LEU A 322 -3.13 -14.22 16.85
CA LEU A 322 -4.39 -13.50 16.66
C LEU A 322 -5.05 -13.89 15.33
N TYR A 323 -4.27 -13.96 14.26
CA TYR A 323 -4.75 -14.36 12.94
C TYR A 323 -5.23 -15.81 12.92
N ALA A 324 -4.46 -16.75 13.47
CA ALA A 324 -4.87 -18.14 13.58
C ALA A 324 -6.13 -18.32 14.45
N PHE A 325 -6.26 -17.52 15.52
CA PHE A 325 -7.45 -17.50 16.36
C PHE A 325 -8.69 -17.06 15.58
N THR A 326 -8.60 -16.00 14.76
CA THR A 326 -9.74 -15.54 13.97
C THR A 326 -10.15 -16.52 12.88
N GLU A 327 -9.19 -17.16 12.20
CA GLU A 327 -9.44 -18.24 11.24
C GLU A 327 -10.15 -19.44 11.88
N LYS A 328 -9.68 -19.86 13.05
CA LYS A 328 -10.28 -20.97 13.81
C LYS A 328 -11.71 -20.67 14.25
N GLU A 329 -11.96 -19.47 14.77
CA GLU A 329 -13.30 -19.07 15.20
C GLU A 329 -14.26 -18.91 14.01
N ARG A 330 -13.77 -18.49 12.84
CA ARG A 330 -14.54 -18.49 11.58
C ARG A 330 -14.93 -19.88 11.14
N GLY A 331 -13.98 -20.82 11.13
CA GLY A 331 -14.22 -22.21 10.74
C GLY A 331 -15.19 -22.96 11.66
N ARG A 332 -15.37 -22.50 12.91
CA ARG A 332 -16.31 -23.10 13.88
C ARG A 332 -17.75 -22.63 13.73
N ASN A 333 -18.00 -21.51 13.05
CA ASN A 333 -19.33 -20.92 12.95
C ASN A 333 -20.26 -21.62 11.93
N ASP A 334 -20.00 -22.88 11.56
CA ASP A 334 -20.80 -23.62 10.57
C ASP A 334 -22.30 -23.68 10.91
N GLU A 335 -23.12 -23.40 9.88
CA GLU A 335 -24.60 -23.43 9.71
C GLU A 335 -25.55 -23.02 10.85
N LYS A 336 -25.31 -23.33 12.12
CA LYS A 336 -26.29 -23.17 13.22
C LYS A 336 -26.26 -21.81 13.91
N ASP A 337 -25.20 -21.01 13.72
CA ASP A 337 -24.99 -19.79 14.54
C ASP A 337 -25.40 -18.47 13.89
N PHE A 338 -25.72 -18.44 12.59
CA PHE A 338 -26.15 -17.20 11.91
C PHE A 338 -27.55 -16.74 12.37
N THR A 339 -28.33 -17.64 12.99
CA THR A 339 -29.68 -17.39 13.53
C THR A 339 -29.74 -17.40 15.06
N ASN A 340 -28.71 -17.93 15.74
CA ASN A 340 -28.60 -17.90 17.21
C ASN A 340 -27.95 -16.59 17.66
N ASN A 341 -28.29 -16.08 18.86
CA ASN A 341 -27.75 -14.82 19.44
C ASN A 341 -26.24 -14.90 19.80
N HIS A 342 -25.40 -15.52 18.98
CA HIS A 342 -23.96 -15.57 19.15
C HIS A 342 -23.30 -14.37 18.44
N SER A 343 -22.46 -13.64 19.17
CA SER A 343 -21.76 -12.49 18.61
C SER A 343 -20.61 -12.93 17.69
N LEU A 344 -20.59 -12.32 16.50
CA LEU A 344 -19.53 -12.46 15.48
C LEU A 344 -18.24 -11.73 15.89
N ILE A 345 -18.32 -10.79 16.82
CA ILE A 345 -17.17 -10.10 17.41
C ILE A 345 -16.94 -10.61 18.83
N LYS A 346 -15.69 -10.62 19.28
CA LYS A 346 -15.35 -11.01 20.67
C LYS A 346 -14.76 -9.84 21.43
N GLN A 347 -14.95 -9.85 22.74
CA GLN A 347 -14.41 -8.86 23.65
C GLN A 347 -13.57 -9.55 24.70
N TYR A 348 -12.35 -9.05 24.92
CA TYR A 348 -11.43 -9.61 25.89
C TYR A 348 -10.69 -8.52 26.66
N GLY A 349 -10.46 -8.77 27.94
CA GLY A 349 -9.43 -8.03 28.68
C GLY A 349 -8.03 -8.46 28.23
N LYS A 350 -7.03 -7.59 28.40
CA LYS A 350 -5.65 -7.80 27.94
C LYS A 350 -5.04 -9.16 28.29
N LYS A 351 -5.11 -9.57 29.56
CA LYS A 351 -4.61 -10.88 30.04
C LYS A 351 -5.40 -12.06 29.49
N GLN A 352 -6.71 -11.89 29.34
CA GLN A 352 -7.57 -12.92 28.80
C GLN A 352 -7.27 -13.15 27.32
N LEU A 353 -7.04 -12.07 26.56
CA LEU A 353 -6.71 -12.12 25.14
C LEU A 353 -5.46 -12.97 24.88
N LEU A 354 -4.35 -12.72 25.59
CA LEU A 354 -3.14 -13.53 25.44
C LEU A 354 -3.40 -15.02 25.73
N ARG A 355 -4.16 -15.33 26.78
CA ARG A 355 -4.47 -16.73 27.12
C ARG A 355 -5.30 -17.42 26.03
N VAL A 356 -6.31 -16.75 25.48
CA VAL A 356 -7.19 -17.38 24.46
C VAL A 356 -6.47 -17.60 23.12
N ILE A 357 -5.49 -16.75 22.78
CA ILE A 357 -4.63 -16.97 21.61
C ILE A 357 -3.46 -17.93 21.88
N GLY A 358 -3.36 -18.48 23.10
CA GLY A 358 -2.37 -19.50 23.47
C GLY A 358 -0.99 -18.97 23.86
N ILE A 359 -0.88 -17.71 24.30
CA ILE A 359 0.36 -17.10 24.78
C ILE A 359 0.32 -17.03 26.31
N ASN A 360 1.18 -17.81 26.96
CA ASN A 360 1.28 -17.87 28.42
C ASN A 360 2.28 -16.86 29.01
N ASN A 361 3.09 -16.21 28.18
CA ASN A 361 4.07 -15.22 28.63
C ASN A 361 3.41 -13.85 28.87
N ASN A 362 3.23 -13.49 30.15
CA ASN A 362 2.67 -12.18 30.52
C ASN A 362 3.59 -11.00 30.16
N GLU A 363 4.88 -11.22 29.90
CA GLU A 363 5.79 -10.15 29.49
C GLU A 363 5.42 -9.57 28.13
N MET A 364 4.76 -10.35 27.28
CA MET A 364 4.29 -9.95 25.96
C MET A 364 3.04 -9.05 25.99
N LEU A 365 2.42 -8.84 27.16
CA LEU A 365 1.21 -8.01 27.29
C LEU A 365 1.34 -6.64 26.61
N PRO A 366 2.41 -5.84 26.83
CA PRO A 366 2.53 -4.51 26.24
C PRO A 366 2.45 -4.50 24.71
N LEU A 367 2.87 -5.57 24.04
CA LEU A 367 2.85 -5.65 22.58
C LEU A 367 1.42 -5.68 21.99
N LEU A 368 0.40 -6.06 22.78
CA LEU A 368 -1.00 -5.92 22.36
C LEU A 368 -1.39 -4.45 22.14
N ASP A 369 -0.84 -3.51 22.91
CA ASP A 369 -1.13 -2.08 22.73
C ASP A 369 -0.50 -1.56 21.42
N LEU A 370 0.69 -2.05 21.02
CA LEU A 370 1.28 -1.73 19.73
C LEU A 370 0.41 -2.21 18.56
N LEU A 371 -0.33 -3.30 18.71
CA LEU A 371 -1.23 -3.82 17.68
C LEU A 371 -2.62 -3.15 17.70
N SER A 372 -2.86 -2.19 18.59
CA SER A 372 -4.20 -1.64 18.83
C SER A 372 -4.38 -0.21 18.34
N TYR A 373 -5.56 0.05 17.78
CA TYR A 373 -6.13 1.38 17.66
C TYR A 373 -6.98 1.64 18.92
N ASP A 374 -6.58 2.63 19.71
CA ASP A 374 -7.24 2.97 20.97
C ASP A 374 -8.19 4.16 20.75
N PHE A 375 -9.50 3.93 20.88
CA PHE A 375 -10.53 4.95 20.70
C PHE A 375 -10.38 6.13 21.68
N ASP A 376 -9.73 5.93 22.84
CA ASP A 376 -9.49 6.98 23.82
C ASP A 376 -8.31 7.89 23.45
N ILE A 377 -7.31 7.33 22.76
CA ILE A 377 -6.03 8.01 22.47
C ILE A 377 -5.96 8.51 21.01
N ASN A 378 -6.56 7.77 20.08
CA ASN A 378 -6.39 7.94 18.65
C ASN A 378 -7.60 8.59 17.95
N ARG A 379 -8.43 9.32 18.71
CA ARG A 379 -9.71 9.86 18.26
C ARG A 379 -9.67 10.64 16.94
N ASP A 380 -8.61 11.43 16.73
CA ASP A 380 -8.43 12.25 15.51
C ASP A 380 -7.52 11.60 14.46
N LYS A 381 -7.10 10.35 14.68
CA LYS A 381 -6.14 9.61 13.84
C LYS A 381 -6.73 8.31 13.28
N TYR A 382 -8.00 8.37 12.84
CA TYR A 382 -8.74 7.21 12.33
C TYR A 382 -8.04 6.46 11.19
N TYR A 383 -7.23 7.13 10.37
CA TYR A 383 -6.42 6.51 9.32
C TYR A 383 -5.45 5.42 9.83
N LEU A 384 -5.08 5.45 11.12
CA LEU A 384 -4.22 4.43 11.73
C LEU A 384 -4.89 3.05 11.79
N ILE A 385 -6.22 2.96 11.63
CA ILE A 385 -6.93 1.68 11.67
C ILE A 385 -6.38 0.67 10.65
N HIS A 386 -5.94 1.15 9.49
CA HIS A 386 -5.34 0.33 8.43
C HIS A 386 -3.94 -0.22 8.80
N CYS A 387 -3.42 0.11 9.98
CA CYS A 387 -2.14 -0.37 10.50
C CYS A 387 -2.28 -1.05 11.88
N LYS A 388 -3.51 -1.20 12.40
CA LYS A 388 -3.79 -1.70 13.75
C LYS A 388 -4.81 -2.83 13.70
N PRO A 389 -4.41 -4.10 13.84
CA PRO A 389 -5.35 -5.22 13.75
C PRO A 389 -6.34 -5.28 14.91
N LEU A 390 -6.01 -4.71 16.07
CA LEU A 390 -6.89 -4.70 17.23
C LEU A 390 -7.58 -3.34 17.41
N LEU A 391 -8.80 -3.38 17.94
CA LEU A 391 -9.52 -2.21 18.41
C LEU A 391 -9.60 -2.23 19.93
N LYS A 392 -9.42 -1.07 20.57
CA LYS A 392 -9.41 -0.97 22.04
C LYS A 392 -10.20 0.25 22.52
N LYS A 393 -10.97 0.05 23.59
CA LYS A 393 -11.65 1.12 24.34
C LYS A 393 -11.48 0.84 25.83
N GLY A 394 -10.81 1.73 26.57
CA GLY A 394 -10.41 1.47 27.94
C GLY A 394 -9.66 0.13 28.09
N PRO A 395 -10.08 -0.79 28.97
CA PRO A 395 -9.41 -2.07 29.18
C PRO A 395 -9.84 -3.20 28.22
N ILE A 396 -10.80 -2.93 27.33
CA ILE A 396 -11.45 -3.95 26.49
C ILE A 396 -10.89 -3.89 25.07
N PHE A 397 -10.51 -5.06 24.56
CA PHE A 397 -10.10 -5.29 23.18
C PHE A 397 -11.25 -5.94 22.41
N TYR A 398 -11.55 -5.41 21.23
CA TYR A 398 -12.54 -5.94 20.29
C TYR A 398 -11.82 -6.70 19.20
N ILE A 399 -12.18 -7.98 19.04
CA ILE A 399 -11.66 -8.85 18.00
C ILE A 399 -12.67 -8.87 16.86
N ILE A 400 -12.25 -8.32 15.72
CA ILE A 400 -13.02 -8.27 14.48
C ILE A 400 -12.25 -9.10 13.45
N PRO A 401 -12.66 -10.36 13.22
CA PRO A 401 -11.94 -11.28 12.34
C PRO A 401 -11.65 -10.71 10.95
N SER A 402 -12.63 -10.05 10.31
CA SER A 402 -12.46 -9.49 8.95
C SER A 402 -11.39 -8.43 8.90
N HIS A 403 -11.35 -7.57 9.91
CA HIS A 403 -10.40 -6.46 10.00
C HIS A 403 -8.98 -6.99 10.18
N ILE A 404 -8.78 -7.91 11.13
CA ILE A 404 -7.47 -8.54 11.40
C ILE A 404 -6.91 -9.20 10.14
N GLN A 405 -7.75 -9.84 9.35
CA GLN A 405 -7.32 -10.58 8.15
C GLN A 405 -7.10 -9.71 6.93
N TYR A 406 -7.82 -8.59 6.84
CA TYR A 406 -7.73 -7.67 5.72
C TYR A 406 -6.42 -6.88 5.70
N LEU A 407 -5.86 -6.56 6.88
CA LEU A 407 -4.64 -5.74 6.97
C LEU A 407 -3.42 -6.43 6.35
N SER A 408 -2.60 -5.63 5.67
CA SER A 408 -1.27 -6.05 5.20
C SER A 408 -0.33 -6.31 6.39
N ARG A 409 0.09 -7.56 6.55
CA ARG A 409 0.93 -8.01 7.67
C ARG A 409 2.29 -7.31 7.67
N GLU A 410 2.91 -7.26 6.49
CA GLU A 410 4.16 -6.56 6.23
C GLU A 410 4.09 -5.10 6.71
N LYS A 411 3.04 -4.37 6.30
CA LYS A 411 2.90 -2.97 6.67
C LYS A 411 2.64 -2.75 8.16
N VAL A 412 1.78 -3.57 8.77
CA VAL A 412 1.48 -3.45 10.22
C VAL A 412 2.79 -3.56 11.01
N VAL A 413 3.60 -4.58 10.72
CA VAL A 413 4.90 -4.79 11.38
C VAL A 413 5.85 -3.63 11.07
N ASP A 414 6.00 -3.25 9.80
CA ASP A 414 6.93 -2.19 9.40
C ASP A 414 6.57 -0.80 9.99
N LYS A 415 5.28 -0.44 10.05
CA LYS A 415 4.82 0.82 10.66
C LYS A 415 5.12 0.86 12.15
N ILE A 416 4.90 -0.23 12.87
CA ILE A 416 5.22 -0.32 14.30
C ILE A 416 6.73 -0.17 14.49
N LEU A 417 7.53 -0.98 13.80
CA LEU A 417 8.99 -1.00 13.90
C LEU A 417 9.65 0.32 13.46
N SER A 418 9.04 1.04 12.50
CA SER A 418 9.58 2.30 12.00
C SER A 418 9.19 3.53 12.83
N ASN A 419 8.02 3.53 13.47
CA ASN A 419 7.44 4.77 14.03
C ASN A 419 7.10 4.71 15.53
N GLU A 420 6.93 3.52 16.10
CA GLU A 420 6.36 3.37 17.46
C GLU A 420 7.34 2.79 18.48
N VAL A 421 8.42 2.17 17.99
CA VAL A 421 9.46 1.54 18.83
C VAL A 421 10.85 1.94 18.36
N THR A 422 11.87 1.62 19.16
CA THR A 422 13.28 1.80 18.76
C THR A 422 13.90 0.45 18.49
N VAL A 423 14.18 0.15 17.22
CA VAL A 423 14.88 -1.10 16.82
C VAL A 423 16.35 -1.02 17.19
N ILE A 424 16.88 -2.07 17.82
CA ILE A 424 18.28 -2.19 18.22
C ILE A 424 19.04 -2.90 17.11
N PHE A 425 19.71 -2.12 16.25
CA PHE A 425 20.69 -2.65 15.32
C PHE A 425 22.08 -2.74 15.98
N LYS A 426 23.10 -3.28 15.29
CA LYS A 426 24.47 -3.26 15.81
C LYS A 426 24.94 -1.80 15.95
N GLU A 427 25.96 -1.55 16.79
CA GLU A 427 26.40 -0.18 17.12
C GLU A 427 26.52 0.73 15.89
N ASN A 428 25.81 1.87 15.90
CA ASN A 428 25.74 2.90 14.84
C ASN A 428 25.01 2.51 13.53
N GLU A 429 24.40 1.33 13.43
CA GLU A 429 23.58 0.96 12.27
C GLU A 429 22.19 1.61 12.30
N LYS A 430 21.66 1.89 11.10
CA LYS A 430 20.28 2.35 10.87
C LYS A 430 19.62 1.43 9.85
N LYS A 431 18.28 1.44 9.79
CA LYS A 431 17.47 0.68 8.82
C LYS A 431 18.00 0.75 7.38
N GLY A 432 18.44 1.93 6.94
CA GLY A 432 19.03 2.14 5.60
C GLY A 432 20.33 1.34 5.39
N LEU A 433 21.26 1.39 6.34
CA LEU A 433 22.52 0.64 6.27
C LEU A 433 22.29 -0.87 6.28
N VAL A 434 21.32 -1.35 7.07
CA VAL A 434 20.93 -2.77 7.08
C VAL A 434 20.43 -3.23 5.70
N PHE A 435 19.69 -2.37 5.02
CA PHE A 435 19.23 -2.64 3.66
C PHE A 435 20.38 -2.74 2.67
N GLU A 436 21.28 -1.76 2.69
CA GLU A 436 22.48 -1.76 1.84
C GLU A 436 23.39 -2.97 2.11
N ASP A 437 23.58 -3.35 3.37
CA ASP A 437 24.37 -4.54 3.74
C ASP A 437 23.72 -5.83 3.21
N SER A 438 22.39 -5.91 3.22
CA SER A 438 21.65 -7.04 2.66
C SER A 438 21.81 -7.13 1.14
N ILE A 439 21.81 -5.98 0.45
CA ILE A 439 22.07 -5.87 -0.98
C ILE A 439 23.49 -6.30 -1.30
N GLU A 440 24.47 -5.78 -0.57
CA GLU A 440 25.88 -6.13 -0.72
C GLU A 440 26.12 -7.63 -0.50
N GLY A 441 25.56 -8.19 0.57
CA GLY A 441 25.66 -9.61 0.88
C GLY A 441 25.12 -10.50 -0.25
N PHE A 442 24.01 -10.10 -0.88
CA PHE A 442 23.47 -10.80 -2.05
C PHE A 442 24.44 -10.79 -3.22
N PHE A 443 24.94 -9.63 -3.65
CA PHE A 443 25.83 -9.55 -4.82
C PHE A 443 27.17 -10.26 -4.59
N ARG A 444 27.72 -10.18 -3.37
CA ARG A 444 28.91 -10.95 -2.97
C ARG A 444 28.68 -12.46 -3.11
N ASN A 445 27.52 -12.96 -2.67
CA ASN A 445 27.16 -14.38 -2.80
C ASN A 445 26.96 -14.83 -4.25
N GLN A 446 26.62 -13.91 -5.16
CA GLN A 446 26.52 -14.16 -6.59
C GLN A 446 27.85 -14.00 -7.34
N ASN A 447 28.98 -13.86 -6.63
CA ASN A 447 30.30 -13.56 -7.20
C ASN A 447 30.28 -12.33 -8.15
N THR A 448 29.37 -11.39 -7.90
CA THR A 448 29.27 -10.17 -8.69
C THR A 448 30.07 -9.08 -8.03
N LYS A 449 30.90 -8.37 -8.81
CA LYS A 449 31.69 -7.26 -8.29
C LYS A 449 30.77 -6.15 -7.82
N PHE A 450 30.83 -5.83 -6.53
CA PHE A 450 30.00 -4.85 -5.86
C PHE A 450 30.87 -3.89 -5.04
N GLY A 451 30.50 -2.61 -4.98
CA GLY A 451 31.15 -1.63 -4.12
C GLY A 451 30.22 -0.49 -3.73
N ARG A 452 30.59 0.21 -2.65
CA ARG A 452 29.93 1.42 -2.14
C ARG A 452 30.95 2.53 -1.98
N VAL A 453 30.51 3.78 -1.99
CA VAL A 453 31.37 4.94 -1.72
C VAL A 453 30.82 5.69 -0.52
N GLN A 454 31.61 5.81 0.55
CA GLN A 454 31.22 6.64 1.68
C GLN A 454 31.36 8.12 1.34
N ARG A 455 30.50 8.96 1.92
CA ARG A 455 30.56 10.41 1.74
C ARG A 455 31.92 10.98 2.17
N ASN A 456 32.59 11.68 1.26
CA ASN A 456 33.82 12.42 1.58
C ASN A 456 33.60 13.93 1.41
N ARG A 457 33.42 14.62 2.54
CA ARG A 457 33.18 16.08 2.55
C ARG A 457 34.38 16.91 2.08
N LYS A 458 35.60 16.41 2.26
CA LYS A 458 36.82 17.16 1.88
C LYS A 458 37.00 17.23 0.37
N GLN A 459 36.70 16.11 -0.31
CA GLN A 459 36.80 15.99 -1.77
C GLN A 459 35.45 16.23 -2.48
N ASN A 460 34.41 16.60 -1.72
CA ASN A 460 33.04 16.77 -2.20
C ASN A 460 32.53 15.55 -2.98
N ILE A 461 32.79 14.34 -2.46
CA ILE A 461 32.29 13.08 -3.00
C ILE A 461 31.00 12.72 -2.25
N PRO A 462 29.87 12.60 -2.94
CA PRO A 462 28.64 12.13 -2.33
C PRO A 462 28.79 10.65 -1.94
N GLU A 463 27.96 10.22 -1.00
CA GLU A 463 27.76 8.79 -0.75
C GLU A 463 27.22 8.12 -2.03
N ILE A 464 27.57 6.86 -2.27
CA ILE A 464 27.00 5.99 -3.31
C ILE A 464 26.63 4.67 -2.64
N ASP A 465 25.33 4.43 -2.54
CA ASP A 465 24.72 3.32 -1.78
C ASP A 465 25.09 1.95 -2.37
N GLY A 466 25.32 1.89 -3.68
CA GLY A 466 25.92 0.72 -4.29
C GLY A 466 26.11 0.81 -5.80
N VAL A 467 27.11 0.06 -6.25
CA VAL A 467 27.47 -0.09 -7.64
C VAL A 467 27.85 -1.54 -7.91
N PHE A 468 27.37 -2.11 -9.00
CA PHE A 468 27.85 -3.41 -9.48
C PHE A 468 28.13 -3.38 -10.98
N CYS A 469 28.97 -4.31 -11.44
CA CYS A 469 29.26 -4.47 -12.88
C CYS A 469 28.64 -5.77 -13.40
N LEU A 470 28.04 -5.68 -14.58
CA LEU A 470 27.66 -6.83 -15.39
C LEU A 470 28.04 -6.49 -16.84
N ASP A 471 28.99 -7.25 -17.40
CA ASP A 471 29.59 -6.99 -18.70
C ASP A 471 30.11 -5.54 -18.83
N ASP A 472 29.72 -4.84 -19.89
CA ASP A 472 30.06 -3.44 -20.19
C ASP A 472 29.19 -2.41 -19.45
N TYR A 473 28.29 -2.85 -18.55
CA TYR A 473 27.41 -1.98 -17.78
C TYR A 473 27.90 -1.80 -16.35
N VAL A 474 27.81 -0.55 -15.87
CA VAL A 474 27.96 -0.16 -14.47
C VAL A 474 26.58 0.20 -13.95
N PHE A 475 26.03 -0.67 -13.13
CA PHE A 475 24.76 -0.47 -12.47
C PHE A 475 24.97 0.36 -11.20
N LEU A 476 24.50 1.60 -11.24
CA LEU A 476 24.56 2.57 -10.14
C LEU A 476 23.17 2.70 -9.52
N PHE A 477 23.02 2.57 -8.22
CA PHE A 477 21.71 2.75 -7.60
C PHE A 477 21.69 3.62 -6.35
N GLU A 478 20.50 4.17 -6.09
CA GLU A 478 20.12 4.74 -4.80
C GLU A 478 19.15 3.77 -4.12
N ALA A 479 19.49 3.32 -2.92
CA ALA A 479 18.69 2.39 -2.13
C ALA A 479 17.78 3.15 -1.16
N LYS A 480 16.48 2.84 -1.16
CA LYS A 480 15.50 3.46 -0.26
C LYS A 480 14.76 2.40 0.56
N ALA A 481 15.15 2.27 1.83
CA ALA A 481 14.47 1.47 2.84
C ALA A 481 13.28 2.24 3.43
N THR A 482 12.07 1.90 3.00
CA THR A 482 10.85 2.66 3.29
C THR A 482 9.65 1.77 3.56
N ILE A 483 8.57 2.39 4.02
CA ILE A 483 7.30 1.70 4.28
C ILE A 483 6.46 1.72 3.01
N LYS A 484 5.93 0.57 2.62
CA LYS A 484 5.01 0.45 1.47
C LYS A 484 3.82 1.41 1.62
N PRO A 485 3.51 2.24 0.62
CA PRO A 485 2.30 3.05 0.62
C PRO A 485 1.08 2.21 0.25
N ASP A 486 -0.07 2.40 0.92
CA ASP A 486 -1.33 1.73 0.53
C ASP A 486 -2.46 2.72 0.21
N SER A 487 -2.22 4.02 0.36
CA SER A 487 -3.17 5.03 -0.08
C SER A 487 -2.59 5.86 -1.20
N VAL A 488 -3.46 6.44 -2.01
CA VAL A 488 -3.09 7.41 -3.05
C VAL A 488 -2.28 8.57 -2.46
N VAL A 489 -2.63 9.04 -1.28
CA VAL A 489 -1.93 10.12 -0.58
C VAL A 489 -0.55 9.69 -0.08
N GLU A 490 -0.43 8.51 0.54
CA GLU A 490 0.87 7.94 0.93
C GLU A 490 1.77 7.75 -0.30
N SER A 491 1.22 7.23 -1.39
CA SER A 491 1.92 7.01 -2.67
C SER A 491 2.43 8.33 -3.26
N TYR A 492 1.60 9.36 -3.24
CA TYR A 492 2.00 10.69 -3.72
C TYR A 492 3.11 11.31 -2.86
N ASN A 493 2.98 11.25 -1.53
CA ASN A 493 4.02 11.74 -0.63
C ASN A 493 5.32 10.95 -0.84
N TYR A 494 5.24 9.65 -1.06
CA TYR A 494 6.41 8.82 -1.35
C TYR A 494 7.14 9.24 -2.62
N LEU A 495 6.42 9.41 -3.73
CA LEU A 495 7.00 9.89 -5.00
C LEU A 495 7.65 11.26 -4.81
N ARG A 496 6.93 12.19 -4.18
CA ARG A 496 7.39 13.57 -3.99
C ARG A 496 8.59 13.68 -3.06
N ASP A 497 8.59 12.97 -1.94
CA ASP A 497 9.55 13.21 -0.87
C ASP A 497 10.75 12.25 -1.04
N THR A 498 10.49 10.94 -1.21
CA THR A 498 11.55 9.93 -1.25
C THR A 498 12.12 9.74 -2.65
N MET A 499 11.27 9.59 -3.66
CA MET A 499 11.75 9.25 -5.02
C MET A 499 12.36 10.44 -5.76
N LEU A 500 11.80 11.66 -5.63
CA LEU A 500 12.45 12.86 -6.17
C LEU A 500 13.81 13.13 -5.51
N SER A 501 13.94 12.88 -4.20
CA SER A 501 15.25 12.97 -3.54
C SER A 501 16.24 11.97 -4.15
N ALA A 502 15.81 10.72 -4.36
CA ALA A 502 16.63 9.70 -5.00
C ALA A 502 17.08 10.10 -6.42
N GLN A 503 16.15 10.65 -7.21
CA GLN A 503 16.44 11.18 -8.54
C GLN A 503 17.50 12.29 -8.50
N SER A 504 17.35 13.27 -7.59
CA SER A 504 18.31 14.36 -7.43
C SER A 504 19.71 13.85 -7.04
N GLN A 505 19.78 12.89 -6.12
CA GLN A 505 21.03 12.26 -5.70
C GLN A 505 21.70 11.49 -6.85
N LEU A 506 20.92 10.77 -7.67
CA LEU A 506 21.44 10.07 -8.85
C LEU A 506 21.94 11.04 -9.92
N ASN A 507 21.21 12.14 -10.18
CA ASN A 507 21.67 13.20 -11.09
C ASN A 507 23.02 13.77 -10.64
N GLU A 508 23.18 14.10 -9.35
CA GLU A 508 24.45 14.61 -8.80
C GLU A 508 25.60 13.61 -9.03
N ARG A 509 25.38 12.33 -8.73
CA ARG A 509 26.39 11.27 -8.86
C ARG A 509 26.78 11.03 -10.31
N ILE A 510 25.80 10.96 -11.22
CA ILE A 510 26.05 10.80 -12.66
C ILE A 510 26.82 12.00 -13.20
N ASN A 511 26.44 13.22 -12.82
CA ASN A 511 27.16 14.43 -13.21
C ASN A 511 28.63 14.37 -12.79
N ILE A 512 28.93 13.92 -11.56
CA ILE A 512 30.31 13.74 -11.10
C ILE A 512 31.04 12.68 -11.94
N ILE A 513 30.44 11.51 -12.14
CA ILE A 513 31.06 10.41 -12.89
C ILE A 513 31.36 10.81 -14.34
N LEU A 514 30.45 11.54 -14.99
CA LEU A 514 30.58 11.93 -16.39
C LEU A 514 31.52 13.13 -16.58
N ASN A 515 31.42 14.15 -15.71
CA ASN A 515 31.97 15.46 -15.98
C ASN A 515 33.15 15.86 -15.07
N ASP A 516 33.47 15.08 -14.03
CA ASP A 516 34.56 15.37 -13.09
C ASP A 516 35.57 14.21 -13.03
N GLU A 517 36.69 14.35 -13.76
CA GLU A 517 37.71 13.29 -13.86
C GLU A 517 38.41 12.99 -12.52
N GLU A 518 38.70 14.02 -11.71
CA GLU A 518 39.40 13.85 -10.44
C GLU A 518 38.52 13.07 -9.45
N ARG A 519 37.25 13.47 -9.33
CA ARG A 519 36.30 12.80 -8.46
C ARG A 519 35.91 11.42 -8.97
N ARG A 520 35.77 11.23 -10.30
CA ARG A 520 35.56 9.90 -10.89
C ARG A 520 36.72 8.96 -10.54
N LYS A 521 37.98 9.38 -10.72
CA LYS A 521 39.14 8.54 -10.38
C LYS A 521 39.15 8.11 -8.92
N TYR A 522 38.83 9.04 -8.01
CA TYR A 522 38.65 8.68 -6.61
C TYR A 522 37.58 7.60 -6.39
N ILE A 523 36.42 7.74 -7.05
CA ILE A 523 35.34 6.74 -7.00
C ILE A 523 35.81 5.39 -7.55
N GLU A 524 36.47 5.37 -8.72
CA GLU A 524 37.03 4.15 -9.34
C GLU A 524 38.06 3.46 -8.43
N ASP A 525 38.93 4.24 -7.76
CA ASP A 525 39.93 3.75 -6.81
C ASP A 525 39.30 3.12 -5.56
N VAL A 526 38.18 3.67 -5.08
CA VAL A 526 37.42 3.11 -3.95
C VAL A 526 36.69 1.83 -4.37
N LEU A 527 36.01 1.85 -5.52
CA LEU A 527 35.22 0.73 -6.03
C LEU A 527 36.08 -0.41 -6.59
N LYS A 528 37.36 -0.16 -6.89
CA LYS A 528 38.31 -1.11 -7.50
C LYS A 528 37.91 -1.57 -8.91
N PHE A 529 37.11 -0.80 -9.66
CA PHE A 529 36.86 -1.04 -11.09
C PHE A 529 36.74 0.26 -11.89
N GLU A 530 37.07 0.17 -13.17
CA GLU A 530 36.98 1.28 -14.13
C GLU A 530 35.52 1.53 -14.55
N ILE A 531 35.12 2.80 -14.57
CA ILE A 531 33.80 3.28 -14.99
C ILE A 531 33.88 4.00 -16.33
N LYS A 532 34.97 4.74 -16.60
CA LYS A 532 35.11 5.62 -17.79
C LYS A 532 34.73 4.98 -19.14
N SER A 533 35.00 3.69 -19.32
CA SER A 533 34.78 2.95 -20.57
C SER A 533 33.44 2.20 -20.62
N LYS A 534 32.61 2.27 -19.56
CA LYS A 534 31.40 1.47 -19.39
C LYS A 534 30.12 2.29 -19.54
N LYS A 535 29.02 1.63 -19.90
CA LYS A 535 27.68 2.22 -19.95
C LYS A 535 27.10 2.32 -18.53
N ILE A 536 26.67 3.51 -18.13
CA ILE A 536 26.07 3.74 -16.80
C ILE A 536 24.57 3.39 -16.85
N ALA A 537 24.17 2.39 -16.08
CA ALA A 537 22.78 2.00 -15.85
C ALA A 537 22.34 2.45 -14.46
N ALA A 538 21.77 3.65 -14.37
CA ALA A 538 21.37 4.23 -13.09
C ALA A 538 19.90 3.93 -12.76
N PHE A 539 19.59 3.48 -11.54
CA PHE A 539 18.23 3.12 -11.13
C PHE A 539 17.97 3.36 -9.64
N ILE A 540 16.71 3.31 -9.22
CA ILE A 540 16.31 3.42 -7.81
C ILE A 540 15.91 2.03 -7.31
N LEU A 541 16.51 1.60 -6.21
CA LEU A 541 16.26 0.31 -5.58
C LEU A 541 15.46 0.49 -4.29
N VAL A 542 14.34 -0.22 -4.17
CA VAL A 542 13.43 -0.12 -3.01
C VAL A 542 13.21 -1.48 -2.35
N ASN A 543 12.70 -1.51 -1.12
CA ASN A 543 12.38 -2.76 -0.43
C ASN A 543 10.95 -3.28 -0.71
N HIS A 544 10.11 -2.55 -1.45
CA HIS A 544 8.72 -2.93 -1.75
C HIS A 544 8.36 -2.68 -3.22
N HIS A 545 7.42 -3.47 -3.74
CA HIS A 545 7.08 -3.54 -5.17
C HIS A 545 6.21 -2.40 -5.70
N PHE A 546 5.77 -1.45 -4.87
CA PHE A 546 4.64 -0.56 -5.21
C PHE A 546 4.84 0.24 -6.52
N PHE A 547 6.06 0.70 -6.76
CA PHE A 547 6.43 1.55 -7.91
C PHE A 547 7.26 0.84 -8.98
N ASN A 548 7.32 -0.50 -8.97
CA ASN A 548 8.05 -1.23 -9.99
C ASN A 548 7.56 -0.86 -11.40
N GLY A 549 8.48 -0.42 -12.26
CA GLY A 549 8.17 -0.02 -13.63
C GLY A 549 7.59 1.40 -13.79
N TYR A 550 7.59 2.23 -12.74
CA TYR A 550 7.23 3.65 -12.85
C TYR A 550 8.26 4.43 -13.69
N LYS A 551 7.80 5.23 -14.67
CA LYS A 551 8.67 5.84 -15.69
C LYS A 551 8.72 7.38 -15.68
N GLU A 552 8.03 8.06 -14.77
CA GLU A 552 7.97 9.54 -14.81
C GLU A 552 9.21 10.26 -14.26
N LEU A 553 10.16 9.56 -13.62
CA LEU A 553 11.36 10.16 -13.05
C LEU A 553 12.45 10.31 -14.11
N LYS A 554 12.53 11.47 -14.75
CA LYS A 554 13.46 11.71 -15.87
C LYS A 554 14.93 11.78 -15.42
N ASN A 555 15.81 11.17 -16.20
CA ASN A 555 17.26 11.35 -16.10
C ASN A 555 17.67 12.53 -16.98
N GLU A 556 18.26 13.56 -16.37
CA GLU A 556 18.62 14.82 -17.06
C GLU A 556 19.77 14.66 -18.06
N HIS A 557 20.61 13.63 -17.90
CA HIS A 557 21.81 13.43 -18.72
C HIS A 557 21.59 12.51 -19.92
N PHE A 558 20.78 11.46 -19.78
CA PHE A 558 20.66 10.40 -20.78
C PHE A 558 19.35 10.42 -21.58
N GLY A 559 18.41 11.33 -21.28
CA GLY A 559 17.12 11.41 -21.97
C GLY A 559 16.21 10.20 -21.74
N VAL A 560 16.56 9.31 -20.82
CA VAL A 560 15.74 8.18 -20.34
C VAL A 560 15.18 8.47 -18.94
N HIS A 561 14.40 7.56 -18.36
CA HIS A 561 13.96 7.68 -16.96
C HIS A 561 14.88 6.88 -16.03
N TYR A 562 14.82 7.16 -14.73
CA TYR A 562 15.35 6.29 -13.69
C TYR A 562 14.33 5.18 -13.38
N PRO A 563 14.61 3.93 -13.73
CA PRO A 563 13.70 2.84 -13.39
C PRO A 563 13.69 2.61 -11.88
N ILE A 564 12.52 2.23 -11.37
CA ILE A 564 12.33 1.81 -9.98
C ILE A 564 12.10 0.29 -9.98
N VAL A 565 12.82 -0.42 -9.12
CA VAL A 565 12.67 -1.86 -8.93
C VAL A 565 12.86 -2.23 -7.46
N ASP A 566 12.06 -3.17 -6.96
CA ASP A 566 12.27 -3.71 -5.63
C ASP A 566 13.38 -4.77 -5.58
N PHE A 567 13.99 -4.90 -4.42
CA PHE A 567 15.14 -5.78 -4.22
C PHE A 567 14.84 -7.26 -4.44
N LEU A 568 13.65 -7.75 -4.08
CA LEU A 568 13.29 -9.15 -4.29
C LEU A 568 13.08 -9.45 -5.77
N THR A 569 12.41 -8.55 -6.51
CA THR A 569 12.27 -8.68 -7.96
C THR A 569 13.63 -8.67 -8.65
N LEU A 570 14.52 -7.72 -8.31
CA LEU A 570 15.87 -7.67 -8.88
C LEU A 570 16.66 -8.95 -8.57
N LYS A 571 16.63 -9.41 -7.31
CA LYS A 571 17.26 -10.66 -6.87
C LYS A 571 16.76 -11.85 -7.70
N ASN A 572 15.45 -11.98 -7.87
CA ASN A 572 14.85 -13.07 -8.62
C ASN A 572 15.23 -13.05 -10.09
N VAL A 573 15.28 -11.87 -10.72
CA VAL A 573 15.71 -11.71 -12.12
C VAL A 573 17.17 -12.11 -12.29
N ILE A 574 18.06 -11.68 -11.39
CA ILE A 574 19.49 -12.00 -11.45
C ILE A 574 19.74 -13.49 -11.23
N ILE A 575 19.14 -14.10 -10.19
CA ILE A 575 19.32 -15.52 -9.86
C ILE A 575 18.82 -16.41 -11.00
N ASN A 576 17.61 -16.13 -11.49
CA ASN A 576 16.97 -17.00 -12.47
C ASN A 576 17.36 -16.66 -13.92
N LYS A 577 18.04 -15.54 -14.17
CA LYS A 577 18.35 -15.00 -15.50
C LYS A 577 17.12 -14.87 -16.39
N ARG A 578 15.98 -14.51 -15.79
CA ARG A 578 14.70 -14.33 -16.46
C ARG A 578 13.80 -13.35 -15.73
N ALA A 579 13.00 -12.61 -16.49
CA ALA A 579 11.90 -11.79 -15.98
C ALA A 579 10.55 -12.39 -16.36
N LEU A 580 9.55 -12.24 -15.49
CA LEU A 580 8.20 -12.76 -15.73
C LEU A 580 7.44 -11.84 -16.69
N CYS A 581 6.90 -12.42 -17.74
CA CYS A 581 5.98 -11.78 -18.69
C CYS A 581 4.60 -12.41 -18.62
N TRP A 582 3.56 -11.60 -18.82
CA TRP A 582 2.17 -11.99 -18.63
C TRP A 582 1.35 -11.78 -19.89
N ASN A 583 0.56 -12.79 -20.23
CA ASN A 583 -0.40 -12.75 -21.32
C ASN A 583 -1.79 -13.06 -20.78
N TYR A 584 -2.77 -12.26 -21.19
CA TYR A 584 -4.18 -12.49 -20.92
C TYR A 584 -4.80 -13.45 -21.94
N ASN A 585 -5.46 -14.48 -21.45
CA ASN A 585 -6.30 -15.37 -22.22
C ASN A 585 -7.77 -14.97 -22.05
N ALA A 586 -8.33 -14.29 -23.07
CA ALA A 586 -9.71 -13.82 -23.02
C ALA A 586 -10.76 -14.95 -22.99
N LEU A 587 -10.45 -16.15 -23.51
CA LEU A 587 -11.38 -17.28 -23.50
C LEU A 587 -11.49 -17.92 -22.11
N LYS A 588 -10.39 -17.96 -21.37
CA LYS A 588 -10.32 -18.54 -20.02
C LYS A 588 -10.40 -17.48 -18.90
N GLU A 589 -10.49 -16.20 -19.27
CA GLU A 589 -10.49 -15.04 -18.36
C GLU A 589 -9.37 -15.07 -17.32
N CYS A 590 -8.16 -15.45 -17.76
CA CYS A 590 -7.01 -15.67 -16.88
C CYS A 590 -5.69 -15.21 -17.50
N TYR A 591 -4.69 -15.00 -16.65
CA TYR A 591 -3.32 -14.69 -17.05
C TYR A 591 -2.45 -15.95 -17.02
N TYR A 592 -1.65 -16.14 -18.07
CA TYR A 592 -0.58 -17.13 -18.08
C TYR A 592 0.77 -16.44 -18.21
N LYS A 593 1.79 -17.07 -17.63
CA LYS A 593 3.14 -16.54 -17.61
C LYS A 593 3.96 -17.03 -18.80
N THR A 594 4.93 -16.23 -19.17
CA THR A 594 6.02 -16.51 -20.11
C THR A 594 7.29 -15.91 -19.53
N ASP A 595 8.46 -16.38 -19.93
CA ASP A 595 9.73 -15.88 -19.41
C ASP A 595 10.44 -15.02 -20.47
N LEU A 596 10.93 -13.85 -20.06
CA LEU A 596 11.88 -13.04 -20.83
C LEU A 596 13.30 -13.39 -20.37
N PRO A 597 14.15 -14.01 -21.20
CA PRO A 597 15.53 -14.30 -20.84
C PRO A 597 16.34 -13.03 -20.59
N ILE A 598 17.19 -13.04 -19.57
CA ILE A 598 18.11 -11.95 -19.22
C ILE A 598 19.53 -12.53 -19.23
N ASN A 599 20.23 -12.38 -20.37
CA ASN A 599 21.50 -13.08 -20.59
C ASN A 599 22.72 -12.23 -20.24
N ASN A 600 22.60 -10.91 -20.29
CA ASN A 600 23.71 -9.96 -20.13
C ASN A 600 23.24 -8.65 -19.46
N GLY A 601 24.19 -7.74 -19.24
CA GLY A 601 23.92 -6.41 -18.65
C GLY A 601 22.98 -5.53 -19.48
N GLU A 602 23.00 -5.64 -20.81
CA GLU A 602 22.11 -4.88 -21.69
C GLU A 602 20.65 -5.34 -21.55
N ASP A 603 20.41 -6.65 -21.54
CA ASP A 603 19.09 -7.25 -21.34
C ASP A 603 18.50 -6.83 -19.99
N LEU A 604 19.31 -6.86 -18.93
CA LEU A 604 18.88 -6.43 -17.60
C LEU A 604 18.51 -4.95 -17.60
N TRP A 605 19.33 -4.09 -18.20
CA TRP A 605 19.04 -2.65 -18.28
C TRP A 605 17.78 -2.35 -19.08
N ASN A 606 17.61 -3.01 -20.23
CA ASN A 606 16.41 -2.88 -21.07
C ASN A 606 15.15 -3.34 -20.32
N TYR A 607 15.24 -4.45 -19.58
CA TYR A 607 14.13 -4.90 -18.72
C TYR A 607 13.80 -3.85 -17.65
N LEU A 608 14.80 -3.30 -16.95
CA LEU A 608 14.56 -2.33 -15.88
C LEU A 608 13.83 -1.09 -16.39
N LEU A 609 14.22 -0.57 -17.56
CA LEU A 609 13.54 0.55 -18.22
C LEU A 609 12.10 0.21 -18.68
N ASN A 610 11.83 -1.06 -18.98
CA ASN A 610 10.62 -1.48 -19.68
C ASN A 610 9.84 -2.59 -18.97
N GLN A 611 9.88 -2.64 -17.64
CA GLN A 611 9.20 -3.66 -16.83
C GLN A 611 7.72 -3.84 -17.21
N VAL A 612 6.98 -2.75 -17.42
CA VAL A 612 5.54 -2.79 -17.78
C VAL A 612 5.30 -3.45 -19.15
N GLU A 613 6.27 -3.42 -20.06
CA GLU A 613 6.16 -4.09 -21.37
C GLU A 613 6.19 -5.62 -21.25
N CYS A 614 6.51 -6.15 -20.08
CA CYS A 614 6.35 -7.57 -19.78
C CYS A 614 4.88 -7.96 -19.59
N LEU A 615 3.95 -7.00 -19.46
CA LEU A 615 2.52 -7.23 -19.59
C LEU A 615 2.13 -7.19 -21.09
N LYS A 616 2.22 -8.34 -21.76
CA LYS A 616 2.10 -8.47 -23.22
C LYS A 616 0.66 -8.31 -23.72
N SER A 617 -0.33 -8.68 -22.91
CA SER A 617 -1.74 -8.45 -23.21
C SER A 617 -2.57 -8.29 -21.94
N THR A 618 -3.66 -7.56 -22.07
CA THR A 618 -4.53 -7.19 -20.95
C THR A 618 -6.00 -7.43 -21.25
N GLU A 619 -6.80 -7.62 -20.20
CA GLU A 619 -8.25 -7.60 -20.35
C GLU A 619 -8.74 -6.21 -20.78
N ASN A 620 -9.86 -6.20 -21.51
CA ASN A 620 -10.55 -4.96 -21.86
C ASN A 620 -11.01 -4.23 -20.59
N PRO A 621 -10.89 -2.89 -20.54
CA PRO A 621 -11.37 -2.11 -19.42
C PRO A 621 -12.88 -2.25 -19.27
N VAL A 622 -13.34 -2.41 -18.03
CA VAL A 622 -14.75 -2.32 -17.66
C VAL A 622 -14.94 -1.06 -16.83
N PHE A 623 -16.04 -0.34 -17.07
CA PHE A 623 -16.39 0.86 -16.30
C PHE A 623 -17.64 0.59 -15.45
N GLN A 624 -17.63 1.09 -14.22
CA GLN A 624 -18.81 1.13 -13.36
C GLN A 624 -19.29 2.57 -13.23
N ILE A 625 -20.61 2.76 -13.26
CA ILE A 625 -21.26 4.03 -12.98
C ILE A 625 -21.83 3.97 -11.56
N LEU A 626 -21.47 4.95 -10.74
CA LEU A 626 -21.97 5.13 -9.38
C LEU A 626 -23.23 6.00 -9.37
N GLU A 627 -24.04 5.86 -8.32
CA GLU A 627 -25.19 6.73 -8.04
C GLU A 627 -24.80 8.21 -7.90
N ASP A 628 -23.52 8.47 -7.60
CA ASP A 628 -22.91 9.80 -7.57
C ASP A 628 -22.73 10.44 -8.94
N GLY A 629 -23.14 9.77 -10.03
CA GLY A 629 -22.94 10.26 -11.39
C GLY A 629 -21.46 10.25 -11.80
N ILE A 630 -20.67 9.35 -11.22
CA ILE A 630 -19.25 9.16 -11.53
C ILE A 630 -19.06 7.77 -12.13
N ALA A 631 -18.42 7.71 -13.29
CA ALA A 631 -17.98 6.50 -13.95
C ALA A 631 -16.47 6.36 -13.78
N PHE A 632 -16.02 5.17 -13.39
CA PHE A 632 -14.61 4.86 -13.20
C PHE A 632 -14.28 3.46 -13.72
N ARG A 633 -13.02 3.24 -14.07
CA ARG A 633 -12.51 1.94 -14.50
C ARG A 633 -12.47 0.99 -13.30
N ILE A 634 -13.04 -0.20 -13.43
CA ILE A 634 -12.92 -1.28 -12.45
C ILE A 634 -11.66 -2.07 -12.74
N VAL A 635 -10.90 -2.40 -11.70
CA VAL A 635 -9.83 -3.39 -11.76
C VAL A 635 -10.41 -4.72 -11.28
N LYS A 636 -10.50 -5.71 -12.16
CA LYS A 636 -10.97 -7.04 -11.77
C LYS A 636 -9.87 -7.79 -11.02
N PRO A 637 -10.22 -8.68 -10.07
CA PRO A 637 -9.29 -9.68 -9.59
C PRO A 637 -8.72 -10.46 -10.77
N PHE A 638 -7.40 -10.62 -10.83
CA PHE A 638 -6.78 -11.49 -11.83
C PHE A 638 -6.84 -12.93 -11.35
N SER A 639 -6.93 -13.85 -12.31
CA SER A 639 -6.80 -15.28 -12.09
C SER A 639 -5.58 -15.79 -12.86
N PHE A 640 -4.87 -16.77 -12.29
CA PHE A 640 -3.82 -17.47 -13.01
C PHE A 640 -4.44 -18.65 -13.78
N CYS A 641 -4.10 -18.79 -15.05
CA CYS A 641 -4.52 -19.95 -15.81
C CYS A 641 -3.96 -21.20 -15.14
N ARG A 642 -4.84 -22.14 -14.78
CA ARG A 642 -4.39 -23.46 -14.32
C ARG A 642 -3.58 -24.08 -15.45
N ILE A 643 -2.31 -24.34 -15.17
CA ILE A 643 -1.49 -25.16 -16.04
C ILE A 643 -2.11 -26.56 -15.97
N HIS A 644 -2.90 -26.92 -16.97
CA HIS A 644 -3.21 -28.32 -17.18
C HIS A 644 -1.88 -28.99 -17.51
N ARG A 645 -1.47 -29.95 -16.67
CA ARG A 645 -0.30 -30.79 -16.94
C ARG A 645 -0.45 -31.62 -18.24
N ASP A 646 -1.63 -31.60 -18.84
CA ASP A 646 -1.98 -32.37 -20.03
C ASP A 646 -1.36 -31.80 -21.33
N ASP A 647 -0.77 -30.60 -21.31
CA ASP A 647 -0.13 -30.00 -22.49
C ASP A 647 1.41 -30.18 -22.52
N GLU A 648 2.02 -30.85 -21.53
CA GLU A 648 3.45 -31.22 -21.53
C GLU A 648 3.72 -32.71 -21.86
N GLU A 649 2.68 -33.54 -22.00
CA GLU A 649 2.80 -34.92 -22.52
C GLU A 649 2.76 -34.96 -24.06
N GLY A 650 3.64 -34.19 -24.68
CA GLY A 650 3.86 -34.15 -26.13
C GLY A 650 5.19 -34.75 -26.59
N PHE A 651 5.98 -35.36 -25.69
CA PHE A 651 7.17 -36.12 -26.03
C PHE A 651 6.98 -37.59 -25.65
N SER A 652 6.55 -38.37 -26.63
CA SER A 652 6.56 -39.83 -26.58
C SER A 652 8.00 -40.36 -26.52
N TYR A 653 8.18 -41.44 -25.75
CA TYR A 653 9.34 -42.32 -25.68
C TYR A 653 10.04 -42.59 -27.02
#